data_AF-A0A7Y2I2Y5-F1
#
_entry.id   AF-A0A7Y2I2Y5-F1
#
_cell.length_a   1.000
_cell.length_b   1.000
_cell.length_c   1.000
_cell.angle_alpha   90.00
_cell.angle_beta   90.00
_cell.angle_gamma   90.00
#
_symmetry.space_group_name_H-M   'P 1'
#
loop_
_entity.id
_entity.type
_entity.pdbx_description
1 polymer ?
#
loop_
_entity_poly.entity_id
_entity_poly.type
_entity_poly.pdbx_seq_one_letter_code
_entity_poly.pdbx_strand_id
1 'polypeptide(L)'
;MTPVLTQSRLGDNLACLGERNADLARRLQDVTAAVDLQLTPASDGTLTGTYAGTPLASRRAPREEGQRLAETVDVLEHGAFVVFGFGLGYHVEALAERLAGDGLIIVFEPDLALLRAVFEQVDHSGWMKDALILFVVDEEDRAALARALSGAESILGMGVALLPHPASRARLGTRAGRCSQAIADTVTVARTTLMTTLVRATDTVGNLLANIHHYVGRPGIDGLASAAAGRLGVVVSAGPSLHRNLAQLATPGVRDRCVIITAQTTLKPLLAAGVRPHFVVALDYHEISQRFYEGLSADDLRGVTLVAEPKAHPSILETYPGPVRCCASPYLDRLLGPLARPMGVLPAGATVAHLAAYLARHLGCNPIAFVGQDLGFTDGLYYMPGTAIHDVWASELNAFNTLAMMEWQRVARHRVHLKLLDDIHGRPIYTDAQMLAYRQQFERDFAGYVGAGIDVIDATEGGVPKQHTRPATLEATLTTHATTSFTLPPIADDAPDVERRRAAAGRLRTIRQQAAELRQHSRRTEQILRRMREDQADDRRMAQHFRKVDALRRQVDARPEILEIVNQVNQVGVFKRRKADRRLALQQASLTEVERQRGQIDRDIINVEWLADAAAAMVSMLEDAETRLEGKPVASRRRRFTAGDSGSARGETATRRVAALIPIDPDRNGLGVARSLLEPFGARSVLQATLERVGAVASLESIILIMPDGCDLDASIHRHRIGRPVEIERVKGSPFGPERAAVAAGRRWAATSWRGGVAGLSVYDEVLCPAVMHAAMSTRGLDAALLLAPDWPLFDPSSEHGGSALIDRYREHPDLLSLVFTQAPPGIGGCVVTASLMAELRERTRLSTIGGILGYQPQRPQGDPIAKDMNVQIPPAVRHGLVRATFDDTRQHARWRRAAGASDPATLTPAEAIAALTAANDDPLPVELVLELTTRRDCTGFLRTPDVDTRPDATLENLRPLLEELGAAGDVRLTLAGAGDPLLHPEFDTIIRAAHAAGIVGVHVRTDLRGDETLMNRLLASEPEVVSVELHADAPETYEAAFGTDAYLAVVANVQHLLRERRHLAGPVGTGGFALPWIVPHFQRRAENFPELETFFDRWLHLLGTAVIESPPPAALASSPLIEPGTPVAVCDRIAASRLTVLSDGTVPFDPADATKGHAGRVGDGTIAELWAALREQRRGAGTPPRPRWP
;
A
#
# COMPACT_ATOMS: atom_id res chain seq x y z
N MET A 1 45.49 -45.31 27.28
CA MET A 1 45.40 -44.84 25.87
C MET A 1 44.05 -44.20 25.52
N THR A 2 43.00 -44.35 26.33
CA THR A 2 41.63 -43.90 26.04
C THR A 2 41.38 -42.37 26.10
N PRO A 3 41.95 -41.58 27.04
CA PRO A 3 41.67 -40.13 27.13
C PRO A 3 42.26 -39.30 25.98
N VAL A 4 43.37 -39.77 25.39
CA VAL A 4 44.05 -39.08 24.28
C VAL A 4 43.28 -39.24 22.97
N LEU A 5 42.64 -40.40 22.76
CA LEU A 5 41.83 -40.67 21.56
C LEU A 5 40.48 -39.92 21.57
N THR A 6 39.85 -39.75 22.74
CA THR A 6 38.60 -38.97 22.87
C THR A 6 38.82 -37.47 22.71
N GLN A 7 39.92 -36.92 23.24
CA GLN A 7 40.29 -35.51 23.01
C GLN A 7 40.66 -35.22 21.55
N SER A 8 41.29 -36.17 20.85
CA SER A 8 41.58 -36.07 19.42
C SER A 8 40.30 -35.99 18.58
N ARG A 9 39.35 -36.92 18.76
CA ARG A 9 38.12 -36.99 17.95
C ARG A 9 37.23 -35.76 18.06
N LEU A 10 37.07 -35.23 19.27
CA LEU A 10 36.34 -34.00 19.47
C LEU A 10 37.01 -32.84 18.71
N GLY A 11 38.34 -32.70 18.85
CA GLY A 11 39.09 -31.66 18.15
C GLY A 11 38.92 -31.75 16.62
N ASP A 12 39.01 -32.96 16.08
CA ASP A 12 38.86 -33.25 14.65
C ASP A 12 37.45 -32.90 14.15
N ASN A 13 36.41 -33.30 14.88
CA ASN A 13 35.02 -32.97 14.56
C ASN A 13 34.73 -31.47 14.64
N LEU A 14 35.22 -30.79 15.68
CA LEU A 14 35.04 -29.35 15.87
C LEU A 14 35.78 -28.54 14.80
N ALA A 15 36.94 -29.00 14.32
CA ALA A 15 37.68 -28.34 13.24
C ALA A 15 36.92 -28.33 11.91
N CYS A 16 35.99 -29.27 11.71
CA CYS A 16 35.11 -29.31 10.54
C CYS A 16 33.89 -28.37 10.66
N LEU A 17 33.63 -27.80 11.84
CA LEU A 17 32.57 -26.82 12.02
C LEU A 17 33.04 -25.46 11.48
N GLY A 18 32.53 -25.08 10.30
CA GLY A 18 32.84 -23.78 9.68
C GLY A 18 32.30 -22.57 10.45
N GLU A 19 32.54 -21.36 9.93
CA GLU A 19 32.18 -20.09 10.58
C GLU A 19 30.71 -20.00 11.03
N ARG A 20 29.79 -20.61 10.27
CA ARG A 20 28.34 -20.65 10.60
C ARG A 20 28.03 -21.38 11.92
N ASN A 21 28.97 -22.18 12.45
CA ASN A 21 28.85 -22.95 13.68
C ASN A 21 29.90 -22.55 14.74
N ALA A 22 30.57 -21.39 14.60
CA ALA A 22 31.64 -20.98 15.51
C ALA A 22 31.16 -20.85 16.97
N ASP A 23 29.92 -20.39 17.18
CA ASP A 23 29.32 -20.34 18.52
C ASP A 23 29.10 -21.74 19.12
N LEU A 24 28.56 -22.66 18.31
CA LEU A 24 28.38 -24.05 18.72
C LEU A 24 29.71 -24.70 19.10
N ALA A 25 30.77 -24.48 18.32
CA ALA A 25 32.07 -25.07 18.58
C ALA A 25 32.60 -24.67 19.97
N ARG A 26 32.46 -23.38 20.34
CA ARG A 26 32.81 -22.90 21.70
C ARG A 26 31.93 -23.52 22.77
N ARG A 27 30.60 -23.51 22.58
CA ARG A 27 29.66 -24.09 23.55
C ARG A 27 29.89 -25.58 23.77
N LEU A 28 30.25 -26.32 22.71
CA LEU A 28 30.61 -27.72 22.83
C LEU A 28 31.92 -27.90 23.58
N GLN A 29 32.91 -27.00 23.45
CA GLN A 29 34.15 -27.07 24.24
C GLN A 29 33.88 -26.92 25.75
N ASP A 30 32.95 -26.05 26.12
CA ASP A 30 32.66 -25.68 27.51
C ASP A 30 31.64 -26.60 28.22
N VAL A 31 30.76 -27.28 27.46
CA VAL A 31 29.72 -28.14 28.04
C VAL A 31 30.27 -29.51 28.46
N THR A 32 29.81 -30.01 29.60
CA THR A 32 30.11 -31.38 30.05
C THR A 32 29.37 -32.40 29.18
N ALA A 33 30.08 -33.41 28.68
CA ALA A 33 29.50 -34.51 27.92
C ALA A 33 28.46 -35.28 28.74
N ALA A 34 27.39 -35.74 28.09
CA ALA A 34 26.40 -36.60 28.72
C ALA A 34 27.01 -37.95 29.15
N VAL A 35 26.79 -38.34 30.42
CA VAL A 35 27.35 -39.58 31.00
C VAL A 35 26.51 -40.83 30.70
N ASP A 36 25.25 -40.65 30.29
CA ASP A 36 24.28 -41.73 30.05
C ASP A 36 24.24 -42.22 28.59
N LEU A 37 25.25 -41.86 27.78
CA LEU A 37 25.40 -42.35 26.41
C LEU A 37 26.07 -43.73 26.42
N GLN A 38 25.34 -44.77 26.02
CA GLN A 38 25.85 -46.13 25.90
C GLN A 38 25.96 -46.53 24.44
N LEU A 39 27.19 -46.65 23.92
CA LEU A 39 27.45 -47.12 22.56
C LEU A 39 27.78 -48.62 22.54
N THR A 40 27.19 -49.34 21.59
CA THR A 40 27.45 -50.77 21.34
C THR A 40 27.62 -51.01 19.84
N PRO A 41 28.37 -52.05 19.44
CA PRO A 41 28.43 -52.45 18.02
C PRO A 41 27.06 -52.99 17.56
N ALA A 42 26.62 -52.52 16.39
CA ALA A 42 25.49 -53.06 15.67
C ALA A 42 25.87 -54.31 14.87
N SER A 43 24.89 -54.95 14.24
CA SER A 43 25.09 -56.20 13.48
C SER A 43 25.99 -56.02 12.26
N ASP A 44 26.07 -54.81 11.73
CA ASP A 44 26.89 -54.39 10.59
C ASP A 44 28.29 -53.85 11.00
N GLY A 45 28.63 -53.92 12.29
CA GLY A 45 29.90 -53.43 12.84
C GLY A 45 29.96 -51.92 13.08
N THR A 46 28.90 -51.16 12.76
CA THR A 46 28.80 -49.73 13.07
C THR A 46 28.45 -49.51 14.55
N LEU A 47 28.66 -48.31 15.08
CA LEU A 47 28.24 -48.01 16.46
C LEU A 47 26.75 -47.66 16.49
N THR A 48 25.97 -48.34 17.32
CA THR A 48 24.63 -47.92 17.72
C THR A 48 24.65 -47.54 19.19
N GLY A 49 23.56 -47.02 19.74
CA GLY A 49 23.53 -46.67 21.15
C GLY A 49 22.20 -46.20 21.68
N THR A 50 22.13 -46.14 23.00
CA THR A 50 21.01 -45.57 23.75
C THR A 50 21.48 -44.37 24.57
N TYR A 51 20.59 -43.40 24.72
CA TYR A 51 20.75 -42.26 25.62
C TYR A 51 19.53 -42.19 26.53
N ALA A 52 19.75 -42.22 27.85
CA ALA A 52 18.68 -42.30 28.86
C ALA A 52 17.64 -43.41 28.54
N GLY A 53 18.11 -44.57 28.07
CA GLY A 53 17.26 -45.72 27.70
C GLY A 53 16.59 -45.63 26.32
N THR A 54 16.67 -44.49 25.62
CA THR A 54 16.08 -44.29 24.29
C THR A 54 17.11 -44.59 23.19
N PRO A 55 16.78 -45.40 22.17
CA PRO A 55 17.68 -45.62 21.03
C PRO A 55 17.96 -44.33 20.26
N LEU A 56 19.23 -44.13 19.85
CA LEU A 56 19.64 -42.99 19.01
C LEU A 56 19.71 -43.30 17.52
N ALA A 57 19.66 -44.59 17.16
CA ALA A 57 19.59 -45.14 15.82
C ALA A 57 19.08 -46.60 15.89
N SER A 58 18.94 -47.26 14.75
CA SER A 58 18.63 -48.67 14.60
C SER A 58 19.59 -49.53 15.42
N ARG A 59 19.05 -50.47 16.20
CA ARG A 59 19.87 -51.40 17.00
C ARG A 59 20.57 -52.48 16.16
N ARG A 60 20.18 -52.62 14.88
CA ARG A 60 20.67 -53.68 13.99
C ARG A 60 21.56 -53.13 12.86
N ALA A 61 21.11 -52.08 12.19
CA ALA A 61 21.79 -51.49 11.04
C ALA A 61 21.57 -49.96 10.97
N PRO A 62 22.33 -49.17 11.77
CA PRO A 62 22.26 -47.70 11.78
C PRO A 62 22.50 -47.04 10.42
N ARG A 63 23.48 -47.52 9.63
CA ARG A 63 23.80 -46.94 8.31
C ARG A 63 22.67 -47.16 7.30
N GLU A 64 22.10 -48.36 7.23
CA GLU A 64 20.97 -48.66 6.35
C GLU A 64 19.70 -47.87 6.71
N GLU A 65 19.47 -47.61 8.00
CA GLU A 65 18.39 -46.70 8.43
C GLU A 65 18.65 -45.28 7.94
N GLY A 66 19.88 -44.77 8.12
CA GLY A 66 20.27 -43.44 7.66
C GLY A 66 20.10 -43.25 6.14
N GLN A 67 20.50 -44.25 5.36
CA GLN A 67 20.35 -44.26 3.90
C GLN A 67 18.88 -44.25 3.47
N ARG A 68 18.05 -45.14 4.03
CA ARG A 68 16.60 -45.18 3.74
C ARG A 68 15.91 -43.88 4.12
N LEU A 69 16.31 -43.27 5.23
CA LEU A 69 15.76 -41.99 5.65
C LEU A 69 16.16 -40.89 4.65
N ALA A 70 17.42 -40.82 4.25
CA ALA A 70 17.87 -39.86 3.25
C ALA A 70 17.08 -40.04 1.93
N GLU A 71 16.87 -41.27 1.45
CA GLU A 71 16.11 -41.56 0.21
C GLU A 71 14.67 -41.02 0.18
N THR A 72 14.06 -40.72 1.34
CA THR A 72 12.71 -40.14 1.40
C THR A 72 12.63 -38.71 0.85
N VAL A 73 13.77 -38.02 0.70
CA VAL A 73 13.83 -36.66 0.16
C VAL A 73 14.50 -36.63 -1.22
N ASP A 74 13.92 -35.82 -2.11
CA ASP A 74 14.46 -35.57 -3.44
C ASP A 74 15.51 -34.45 -3.39
N VAL A 75 16.77 -34.85 -3.57
CA VAL A 75 17.91 -33.93 -3.58
C VAL A 75 18.01 -33.10 -4.85
N LEU A 76 17.33 -33.47 -5.94
CA LEU A 76 17.31 -32.70 -7.19
C LEU A 76 16.36 -31.50 -7.10
N GLU A 77 15.25 -31.63 -6.39
CA GLU A 77 14.22 -30.60 -6.27
C GLU A 77 14.43 -29.63 -5.11
N HIS A 78 15.19 -29.99 -4.07
CA HIS A 78 15.44 -29.15 -2.90
C HIS A 78 16.92 -28.81 -2.74
N GLY A 79 17.23 -27.54 -2.43
CA GLY A 79 18.59 -27.07 -2.19
C GLY A 79 19.03 -27.16 -0.73
N ALA A 80 18.08 -27.14 0.20
CA ALA A 80 18.33 -27.21 1.64
C ALA A 80 17.47 -28.26 2.35
N PHE A 81 17.98 -28.81 3.44
CA PHE A 81 17.38 -29.93 4.16
C PHE A 81 17.45 -29.68 5.66
N VAL A 82 16.29 -29.72 6.33
CA VAL A 82 16.19 -29.55 7.78
C VAL A 82 16.07 -30.91 8.45
N VAL A 83 17.07 -31.30 9.22
CA VAL A 83 17.12 -32.56 9.94
C VAL A 83 16.74 -32.34 11.40
N PHE A 84 15.69 -33.01 11.87
CA PHE A 84 15.26 -32.92 13.27
C PHE A 84 15.93 -33.98 14.12
N GLY A 85 17.07 -33.63 14.70
CA GLY A 85 17.87 -34.45 15.61
C GLY A 85 19.12 -35.01 14.94
N PHE A 86 20.26 -34.89 15.61
CA PHE A 86 21.53 -35.42 15.12
C PHE A 86 21.69 -36.90 15.44
N GLY A 87 21.24 -37.33 16.63
CA GLY A 87 21.40 -38.73 17.06
C GLY A 87 22.87 -39.14 17.02
N LEU A 88 23.20 -40.20 16.26
CA LEU A 88 24.57 -40.62 15.98
C LEU A 88 25.11 -40.15 14.61
N GLY A 89 24.40 -39.28 13.90
CA GLY A 89 24.87 -38.63 12.67
C GLY A 89 24.74 -39.42 11.35
N TYR A 90 24.40 -40.72 11.37
CA TYR A 90 24.40 -41.55 10.14
C TYR A 90 23.43 -41.09 9.04
N HIS A 91 22.24 -40.61 9.39
CA HIS A 91 21.30 -40.04 8.41
C HIS A 91 21.76 -38.70 7.85
N VAL A 92 22.55 -37.95 8.63
CA VAL A 92 23.16 -36.69 8.19
C VAL A 92 24.33 -36.97 7.24
N GLU A 93 25.17 -37.96 7.57
CA GLU A 93 26.24 -38.49 6.71
C GLU A 93 25.67 -38.96 5.36
N ALA A 94 24.65 -39.84 5.39
CA ALA A 94 24.03 -40.35 4.17
C ALA A 94 23.40 -39.26 3.29
N LEU A 95 22.83 -38.21 3.91
CA LEU A 95 22.32 -37.06 3.17
C LEU A 95 23.44 -36.19 2.59
N ALA A 96 24.52 -35.97 3.34
CA ALA A 96 25.68 -35.21 2.88
C ALA A 96 26.36 -35.88 1.67
N GLU A 97 26.52 -37.21 1.70
CA GLU A 97 27.04 -38.00 0.59
C GLU A 97 26.18 -37.83 -0.68
N ARG A 98 24.85 -37.86 -0.54
CA ARG A 98 23.92 -37.64 -1.68
C ARG A 98 23.96 -36.22 -2.23
N LEU A 99 24.33 -35.24 -1.41
CA LEU A 99 24.41 -33.83 -1.82
C LEU A 99 25.75 -33.46 -2.44
N ALA A 100 26.81 -34.23 -2.18
CA ALA A 100 28.16 -34.01 -2.73
C ALA A 100 28.65 -32.55 -2.61
N GLY A 101 28.32 -31.88 -1.50
CA GLY A 101 28.68 -30.47 -1.24
C GLY A 101 27.75 -29.41 -1.87
N ASP A 102 26.84 -29.79 -2.76
CA ASP A 102 25.94 -28.87 -3.49
C ASP A 102 24.59 -28.61 -2.76
N GLY A 103 24.57 -28.64 -1.43
CA GLY A 103 23.36 -28.40 -0.64
C GLY A 103 23.64 -28.00 0.80
N LEU A 104 22.66 -27.33 1.42
CA LEU A 104 22.73 -26.92 2.83
C LEU A 104 21.98 -27.92 3.72
N ILE A 105 22.64 -28.42 4.76
CA ILE A 105 22.00 -29.26 5.78
C ILE A 105 21.86 -28.46 7.07
N ILE A 106 20.64 -28.34 7.58
CA ILE A 106 20.31 -27.64 8.82
C ILE A 106 19.92 -28.68 9.86
N VAL A 107 20.74 -28.92 10.87
CA VAL A 107 20.49 -29.93 11.91
C VAL A 107 19.97 -29.26 13.18
N PHE A 108 18.76 -29.60 13.61
CA PHE A 108 18.23 -29.17 14.90
C PHE A 108 18.60 -30.19 15.99
N GLU A 109 19.53 -29.82 16.88
CA GLU A 109 19.96 -30.65 18.02
C GLU A 109 20.15 -29.78 19.27
N PRO A 110 19.10 -29.63 20.11
CA PRO A 110 19.17 -28.76 21.28
C PRO A 110 19.90 -29.37 22.48
N ASP A 111 20.21 -30.67 22.44
CA ASP A 111 20.92 -31.36 23.53
C ASP A 111 22.43 -31.30 23.32
N LEU A 112 23.05 -30.23 23.83
CA LEU A 112 24.49 -30.01 23.70
C LEU A 112 25.33 -31.08 24.41
N ALA A 113 24.86 -31.60 25.55
CA ALA A 113 25.58 -32.61 26.30
C ALA A 113 25.63 -33.93 25.53
N LEU A 114 24.51 -34.30 24.90
CA LEU A 114 24.44 -35.44 23.98
C LEU A 114 25.33 -35.23 22.75
N LEU A 115 25.20 -34.09 22.06
CA LEU A 115 25.99 -33.79 20.87
C LEU A 115 27.49 -33.82 21.15
N ARG A 116 27.90 -33.25 22.31
CA ARG A 116 29.27 -33.32 22.81
C ARG A 116 29.73 -34.76 23.04
N ALA A 117 28.94 -35.58 23.73
CA ALA A 117 29.27 -36.98 23.99
C ALA A 117 29.41 -37.82 22.71
N VAL A 118 28.59 -37.54 21.69
CA VAL A 118 28.68 -38.17 20.37
C VAL A 118 29.96 -37.74 19.66
N PHE A 119 30.29 -36.45 19.64
CA PHE A 119 31.50 -35.93 18.98
C PHE A 119 32.81 -36.40 19.63
N GLU A 120 32.81 -36.80 20.90
CA GLU A 120 33.96 -37.42 21.57
C GLU A 120 34.16 -38.90 21.18
N GLN A 121 33.09 -39.59 20.82
CA GLN A 121 33.09 -41.04 20.66
C GLN A 121 32.97 -41.50 19.19
N VAL A 122 32.36 -40.70 18.31
CA VAL A 122 32.16 -40.99 16.89
C VAL A 122 32.91 -39.96 16.05
N ASP A 123 33.69 -40.44 15.08
CA ASP A 123 34.40 -39.58 14.13
C ASP A 123 33.50 -39.24 12.94
N HIS A 124 33.20 -37.96 12.78
CA HIS A 124 32.40 -37.39 11.69
C HIS A 124 33.24 -36.48 10.77
N SER A 125 34.52 -36.26 11.09
CA SER A 125 35.39 -35.32 10.37
C SER A 125 35.52 -35.67 8.88
N GLY A 126 35.48 -36.97 8.56
CA GLY A 126 35.62 -37.49 7.21
C GLY A 126 34.61 -36.96 6.20
N TRP A 127 33.33 -36.83 6.59
CA TRP A 127 32.26 -36.36 5.72
C TRP A 127 31.86 -34.91 5.99
N MET A 128 31.99 -34.41 7.24
CA MET A 128 31.62 -33.04 7.58
C MET A 128 32.48 -31.99 6.88
N LYS A 129 33.76 -32.29 6.61
CA LYS A 129 34.68 -31.36 5.94
C LYS A 129 34.24 -30.97 4.52
N ASP A 130 33.47 -31.83 3.85
CA ASP A 130 33.03 -31.67 2.46
C ASP A 130 31.55 -31.24 2.37
N ALA A 131 30.89 -30.99 3.51
CA ALA A 131 29.47 -30.69 3.60
C ALA A 131 29.19 -29.29 4.16
N LEU A 132 28.22 -28.59 3.58
CA LEU A 132 27.74 -27.32 4.12
C LEU A 132 26.65 -27.57 5.17
N ILE A 133 27.03 -27.54 6.45
CA ILE A 133 26.15 -27.87 7.57
C ILE A 133 25.97 -26.67 8.50
N LEU A 134 24.75 -26.47 9.00
CA LEU A 134 24.40 -25.54 10.07
C LEU A 134 23.70 -26.30 11.20
N PHE A 135 24.16 -26.15 12.43
CA PHE A 135 23.48 -26.65 13.61
C PHE A 135 22.64 -25.55 14.26
N VAL A 136 21.39 -25.89 14.58
CA VAL A 136 20.45 -25.06 15.34
C VAL A 136 20.25 -25.75 16.69
N VAL A 137 20.66 -25.07 17.76
CA VAL A 137 20.61 -25.64 19.13
C VAL A 137 19.58 -24.95 20.02
N ASP A 138 19.05 -23.81 19.57
CA ASP A 138 18.00 -23.07 20.23
C ASP A 138 16.99 -22.59 19.17
N GLU A 139 15.75 -23.06 19.26
CA GLU A 139 14.68 -22.66 18.34
C GLU A 139 14.12 -21.26 18.62
N GLU A 140 14.44 -20.68 19.79
CA GLU A 140 13.91 -19.39 20.23
C GLU A 140 14.81 -18.22 19.77
N ASP A 141 16.10 -18.48 19.52
CA ASP A 141 17.05 -17.48 18.99
C ASP A 141 16.94 -17.30 17.46
N ARG A 142 15.85 -16.66 17.04
CA ARG A 142 15.58 -16.33 15.63
C ARG A 142 16.64 -15.42 15.00
N ALA A 143 17.31 -14.58 15.80
CA ALA A 143 18.33 -13.67 15.32
C ALA A 143 19.64 -14.41 14.99
N ALA A 144 20.05 -15.39 15.82
CA ALA A 144 21.15 -16.28 15.49
C ALA A 144 20.84 -17.13 14.26
N LEU A 145 19.64 -17.71 14.15
CA LEU A 145 19.23 -18.46 12.97
C LEU A 145 19.31 -17.62 11.68
N ALA A 146 18.78 -16.40 11.71
CA ALA A 146 18.84 -15.47 10.57
C ALA A 146 20.28 -15.11 10.18
N ARG A 147 21.14 -14.81 11.17
CA ARG A 147 22.57 -14.55 10.92
C ARG A 147 23.26 -15.76 10.31
N ALA A 148 23.01 -16.95 10.84
CA ALA A 148 23.64 -18.18 10.39
C ALA A 148 23.16 -18.64 9.01
N LEU A 149 21.98 -18.21 8.56
CA LEU A 149 21.44 -18.45 7.22
C LEU A 149 21.72 -17.32 6.21
N SER A 150 22.26 -16.20 6.67
CA SER A 150 22.65 -15.08 5.81
C SER A 150 23.59 -15.55 4.69
N GLY A 151 23.34 -15.11 3.45
CA GLY A 151 24.11 -15.52 2.27
C GLY A 151 23.73 -16.89 1.68
N ALA A 152 22.78 -17.62 2.28
CA ALA A 152 22.27 -18.89 1.76
C ALA A 152 20.95 -18.74 0.97
N GLU A 153 20.51 -17.51 0.66
CA GLU A 153 19.19 -17.20 0.10
C GLU A 153 18.95 -17.92 -1.23
N SER A 154 19.99 -18.01 -2.07
CA SER A 154 19.92 -18.74 -3.35
C SER A 154 19.69 -20.25 -3.17
N ILE A 155 20.30 -20.87 -2.16
CA ILE A 155 20.12 -22.30 -1.86
C ILE A 155 18.73 -22.54 -1.26
N LEU A 156 18.33 -21.71 -0.30
CA LEU A 156 16.98 -21.75 0.30
C LEU A 156 15.89 -21.50 -0.75
N GLY A 157 16.15 -20.62 -1.72
CA GLY A 157 15.28 -20.33 -2.84
C GLY A 157 15.08 -21.47 -3.83
N MET A 158 15.96 -22.47 -3.82
CA MET A 158 15.80 -23.71 -4.61
C MET A 158 14.87 -24.73 -3.94
N GLY A 159 14.40 -24.48 -2.72
CA GLY A 159 13.48 -25.36 -2.00
C GLY A 159 14.08 -25.95 -0.73
N VAL A 160 13.23 -26.19 0.26
CA VAL A 160 13.59 -26.74 1.57
C VAL A 160 12.78 -28.00 1.83
N ALA A 161 13.45 -29.10 2.17
CA ALA A 161 12.81 -30.34 2.60
C ALA A 161 13.00 -30.56 4.11
N LEU A 162 11.97 -31.11 4.76
CA LEU A 162 12.02 -31.47 6.18
C LEU A 162 12.29 -32.97 6.31
N LEU A 163 13.28 -33.33 7.13
CA LEU A 163 13.69 -34.70 7.39
C LEU A 163 13.58 -35.02 8.89
N PRO A 164 12.42 -35.50 9.36
CA PRO A 164 12.27 -35.89 10.76
C PRO A 164 13.02 -37.19 11.03
N HIS A 165 13.97 -37.18 11.96
CA HIS A 165 14.69 -38.39 12.38
C HIS A 165 13.85 -39.18 13.41
N PRO A 166 13.38 -40.41 13.09
CA PRO A 166 12.43 -41.13 13.95
C PRO A 166 12.93 -41.36 15.38
N ALA A 167 14.21 -41.70 15.56
CA ALA A 167 14.80 -41.96 16.88
C ALA A 167 14.91 -40.69 17.74
N SER A 168 15.00 -39.51 17.13
CA SER A 168 15.06 -38.23 17.85
C SER A 168 13.67 -37.66 18.20
N ARG A 169 12.60 -38.14 17.57
CA ARG A 169 11.24 -37.55 17.65
C ARG A 169 10.73 -37.41 19.08
N ALA A 170 10.86 -38.46 19.90
CA ALA A 170 10.37 -38.46 21.28
C ALA A 170 11.10 -37.41 22.15
N ARG A 171 12.42 -37.28 21.97
CA ARG A 171 13.27 -36.34 22.72
C ARG A 171 13.02 -34.89 22.32
N LEU A 172 12.85 -34.64 21.02
CA LEU A 172 12.61 -33.29 20.51
C LEU A 172 11.18 -32.80 20.78
N GLY A 173 10.19 -33.70 20.85
CA GLY A 173 8.82 -33.37 21.20
C GLY A 173 8.25 -32.20 20.39
N THR A 174 7.65 -31.23 21.08
CA THR A 174 7.08 -30.02 20.45
C THR A 174 8.14 -29.02 19.95
N ARG A 175 9.40 -29.14 20.39
CA ARG A 175 10.50 -28.26 19.96
C ARG A 175 10.80 -28.38 18.47
N ALA A 176 10.66 -29.59 17.92
CA ALA A 176 10.80 -29.81 16.47
C ALA A 176 9.78 -28.99 15.67
N GLY A 177 8.53 -28.91 16.13
CA GLY A 177 7.49 -28.09 15.50
C GLY A 177 7.81 -26.59 15.57
N ARG A 178 8.29 -26.11 16.72
CA ARG A 178 8.71 -24.70 16.88
C ARG A 178 9.91 -24.35 15.99
N CYS A 179 10.92 -25.20 15.93
CA CYS A 179 12.07 -25.02 15.05
C CYS A 179 11.65 -25.02 13.57
N SER A 180 10.77 -25.95 13.17
CA SER A 180 10.19 -25.99 11.82
C SER A 180 9.54 -24.65 11.45
N GLN A 181 8.75 -24.07 12.35
CA GLN A 181 8.13 -22.77 12.14
C GLN A 181 9.16 -21.64 12.04
N ALA A 182 10.17 -21.60 12.91
CA ALA A 182 11.23 -20.58 12.88
C ALA A 182 12.04 -20.61 11.57
N ILE A 183 12.34 -21.81 11.06
CA ILE A 183 13.01 -22.00 9.77
C ILE A 183 12.07 -21.60 8.62
N ALA A 184 10.79 -22.01 8.66
CA ALA A 184 9.82 -21.64 7.63
C ALA A 184 9.64 -20.12 7.51
N ASP A 185 9.56 -19.40 8.64
CA ASP A 185 9.53 -17.94 8.68
C ASP A 185 10.79 -17.35 8.00
N THR A 186 11.97 -17.84 8.37
CA THR A 186 13.26 -17.35 7.83
C THR A 186 13.42 -17.65 6.33
N VAL A 187 13.01 -18.83 5.88
CA VAL A 187 13.02 -19.23 4.46
C VAL A 187 12.07 -18.36 3.65
N THR A 188 10.90 -18.02 4.21
CA THR A 188 9.94 -17.12 3.56
C THR A 188 10.55 -15.75 3.31
N VAL A 189 11.26 -15.20 4.31
CA VAL A 189 11.99 -13.93 4.17
C VAL A 189 13.10 -14.03 3.12
N ALA A 190 13.91 -15.10 3.15
CA ALA A 190 14.98 -15.32 2.18
C ALA A 190 14.45 -15.45 0.74
N ARG A 191 13.36 -16.20 0.54
CA ARG A 191 12.70 -16.35 -0.77
C ARG A 191 12.15 -15.02 -1.27
N THR A 192 11.50 -14.24 -0.40
CA THR A 192 10.97 -12.91 -0.75
C THR A 192 12.09 -11.97 -1.20
N THR A 193 13.22 -11.97 -0.48
CA THR A 193 14.42 -11.19 -0.80
C THR A 193 15.02 -11.62 -2.14
N LEU A 194 15.16 -12.93 -2.37
CA LEU A 194 15.65 -13.49 -3.63
C LEU A 194 14.73 -13.12 -4.81
N MET A 195 13.42 -13.37 -4.69
CA MET A 195 12.47 -13.07 -5.76
C MET A 195 12.45 -11.60 -6.10
N THR A 196 12.50 -10.72 -5.10
CA THR A 196 12.60 -9.26 -5.32
C THR A 196 13.86 -8.93 -6.10
N THR A 197 15.02 -9.48 -5.71
CA THR A 197 16.30 -9.27 -6.41
C THR A 197 16.23 -9.77 -7.86
N LEU A 198 15.68 -10.97 -8.09
CA LEU A 198 15.58 -11.57 -9.41
C LEU A 198 14.64 -10.80 -10.34
N VAL A 199 13.44 -10.44 -9.85
CA VAL A 199 12.41 -9.74 -10.64
C VAL A 199 12.79 -8.28 -10.90
N ARG A 200 13.51 -7.64 -9.98
CA ARG A 200 13.85 -6.21 -10.03
C ARG A 200 15.27 -5.91 -10.49
N ALA A 201 16.07 -6.90 -10.88
CA ALA A 201 17.46 -6.70 -11.29
C ALA A 201 17.60 -5.64 -12.39
N THR A 202 16.79 -5.74 -13.45
CA THR A 202 16.80 -4.79 -14.56
C THR A 202 16.33 -3.39 -14.13
N ASP A 203 15.24 -3.30 -13.35
CA ASP A 203 14.74 -2.02 -12.79
C ASP A 203 15.80 -1.33 -11.92
N THR A 204 16.51 -2.11 -11.10
CA THR A 204 17.56 -1.63 -10.18
C THR A 204 18.72 -1.03 -10.98
N VAL A 205 19.22 -1.76 -11.99
CA VAL A 205 20.29 -1.25 -12.87
C VAL A 205 19.82 -0.03 -13.65
N GLY A 206 18.58 -0.03 -14.15
CA GLY A 206 17.97 1.11 -14.83
C GLY A 206 17.96 2.38 -13.97
N ASN A 207 17.50 2.27 -12.71
CA ASN A 207 17.50 3.40 -11.77
C ASN A 207 18.91 3.89 -11.44
N LEU A 208 19.85 2.98 -11.19
CA LEU A 208 21.26 3.30 -10.94
C LEU A 208 21.85 4.12 -12.09
N LEU A 209 21.62 3.67 -13.32
CA LEU A 209 22.09 4.35 -14.54
C LEU A 209 21.37 5.68 -14.78
N ALA A 210 20.07 5.76 -14.50
CA ALA A 210 19.32 7.02 -14.60
C ALA A 210 19.83 8.08 -13.58
N ASN A 211 20.22 7.65 -12.37
CA ASN A 211 20.76 8.52 -11.32
C ASN A 211 22.26 8.80 -11.43
N ILE A 212 22.97 8.21 -12.40
CA ILE A 212 24.44 8.28 -12.47
C ILE A 212 24.96 9.73 -12.54
N HIS A 213 24.19 10.64 -13.14
CA HIS A 213 24.54 12.05 -13.26
C HIS A 213 24.50 12.82 -11.93
N HIS A 214 23.68 12.39 -10.96
CA HIS A 214 23.74 12.84 -9.58
C HIS A 214 24.94 12.20 -8.87
N TYR A 215 25.11 10.88 -9.01
CA TYR A 215 26.17 10.11 -8.35
C TYR A 215 27.58 10.62 -8.69
N VAL A 216 27.85 10.87 -9.97
CA VAL A 216 29.16 11.35 -10.46
C VAL A 216 29.35 12.83 -10.17
N GLY A 217 28.29 13.63 -10.33
CA GLY A 217 28.36 15.09 -10.30
C GLY A 217 28.36 15.71 -8.91
N ARG A 218 27.99 14.98 -7.85
CA ARG A 218 27.78 15.52 -6.50
C ARG A 218 28.58 14.78 -5.42
N PRO A 219 29.00 15.43 -4.32
CA PRO A 219 29.67 14.75 -3.21
C PRO A 219 28.84 13.60 -2.62
N GLY A 220 29.51 12.51 -2.23
CA GLY A 220 28.88 11.42 -1.49
C GLY A 220 28.70 11.75 0.01
N ILE A 221 28.42 10.73 0.81
CA ILE A 221 28.34 10.85 2.28
C ILE A 221 29.67 10.57 2.99
N ASP A 222 30.74 10.29 2.26
CA ASP A 222 32.06 9.93 2.81
C ASP A 222 32.56 10.96 3.84
N GLY A 223 32.54 12.24 3.49
CA GLY A 223 32.94 13.34 4.39
C GLY A 223 31.99 13.60 5.58
N LEU A 224 30.90 12.84 5.72
CA LEU A 224 30.03 12.88 6.89
C LEU A 224 30.39 11.81 7.94
N ALA A 225 31.35 10.92 7.64
CA ALA A 225 31.76 9.86 8.56
C ALA A 225 32.17 10.46 9.92
N SER A 226 31.55 9.97 11.00
CA SER A 226 31.80 10.42 12.38
C SER A 226 31.57 11.92 12.65
N ALA A 227 30.86 12.64 11.77
CA ALA A 227 30.61 14.07 11.89
C ALA A 227 29.74 14.46 13.10
N ALA A 228 29.04 13.51 13.71
CA ALA A 228 28.25 13.66 14.93
C ALA A 228 28.65 12.60 15.98
N ALA A 229 29.95 12.29 16.06
CA ALA A 229 30.48 11.32 17.01
C ALA A 229 30.01 11.60 18.45
N GLY A 230 29.41 10.59 19.10
CA GLY A 230 28.92 10.66 20.49
C GLY A 230 27.71 11.57 20.70
N ARG A 231 27.05 12.03 19.62
CA ARG A 231 25.79 12.77 19.71
C ARG A 231 24.60 11.81 19.66
N LEU A 232 23.49 12.23 20.24
CA LEU A 232 22.20 11.54 20.07
C LEU A 232 21.79 11.60 18.58
N GLY A 233 21.60 10.43 17.97
CA GLY A 233 20.94 10.30 16.68
C GLY A 233 19.48 9.92 16.87
N VAL A 234 18.55 10.73 16.39
CA VAL A 234 17.10 10.45 16.41
C VAL A 234 16.68 10.00 15.01
N VAL A 235 16.35 8.72 14.87
CA VAL A 235 15.81 8.12 13.65
C VAL A 235 14.29 8.22 13.70
N VAL A 236 13.74 9.00 12.77
CA VAL A 236 12.31 9.25 12.63
C VAL A 236 11.74 8.38 11.51
N SER A 237 10.97 7.38 11.91
CA SER A 237 10.31 6.40 11.04
C SER A 237 8.83 6.72 10.83
N ALA A 238 8.17 6.00 9.92
CA ALA A 238 6.85 6.35 9.38
C ALA A 238 5.64 5.76 10.13
N GLY A 239 5.87 5.09 11.25
CA GLY A 239 4.82 4.45 12.02
C GLY A 239 3.86 5.46 12.66
N PRO A 240 2.59 5.09 12.87
CA PRO A 240 1.58 5.99 13.40
C PRO A 240 1.97 6.68 14.71
N SER A 241 2.70 5.98 15.60
CA SER A 241 3.08 6.51 16.92
C SER A 241 3.93 7.78 16.87
N LEU A 242 4.58 8.08 15.74
CA LEU A 242 5.31 9.35 15.56
C LEU A 242 4.45 10.58 15.90
N HIS A 243 3.13 10.50 15.71
CA HIS A 243 2.22 11.58 16.10
C HIS A 243 2.39 12.00 17.57
N ARG A 244 2.68 11.05 18.47
CA ARG A 244 2.90 11.29 19.91
C ARG A 244 4.18 12.09 20.18
N ASN A 245 5.17 12.00 19.30
CA ASN A 245 6.50 12.58 19.48
C ASN A 245 6.72 13.93 18.78
N LEU A 246 5.85 14.35 17.87
CA LEU A 246 6.05 15.55 17.04
C LEU A 246 6.27 16.83 17.88
N ALA A 247 5.48 17.02 18.94
CA ALA A 247 5.59 18.22 19.79
C ALA A 247 6.94 18.30 20.51
N GLN A 248 7.47 17.16 20.97
CA GLN A 248 8.78 17.08 21.61
C GLN A 248 9.89 17.40 20.58
N LEU A 249 9.80 16.86 19.36
CA LEU A 249 10.75 17.17 18.29
C LEU A 249 10.73 18.65 17.86
N ALA A 250 9.56 19.28 17.91
CA ALA A 250 9.35 20.69 17.57
C ALA A 250 9.81 21.66 18.67
N THR A 251 10.19 21.15 19.85
CA THR A 251 10.66 22.00 20.94
C THR A 251 11.92 22.77 20.51
N PRO A 252 11.96 24.11 20.72
CA PRO A 252 13.10 24.93 20.33
C PRO A 252 14.44 24.40 20.87
N GLY A 253 15.47 24.42 20.03
CA GLY A 253 16.83 23.97 20.38
C GLY A 253 17.02 22.44 20.44
N VAL A 254 16.01 21.61 20.16
CA VAL A 254 16.20 20.15 20.02
C VAL A 254 17.12 19.82 18.84
N ARG A 255 16.84 20.41 17.67
CA ARG A 255 17.66 20.23 16.46
C ARG A 255 19.13 20.61 16.67
N ASP A 256 19.42 21.56 17.53
CA ASP A 256 20.80 22.01 17.76
C ASP A 256 21.62 21.03 18.62
N ARG A 257 20.95 20.09 19.32
CA ARG A 257 21.54 19.20 20.33
C ARG A 257 21.52 17.71 19.95
N CYS A 258 20.83 17.34 18.87
CA CYS A 258 20.82 15.97 18.34
C CYS A 258 20.75 15.93 16.81
N VAL A 259 21.12 14.81 16.20
CA VAL A 259 20.94 14.61 14.74
C VAL A 259 19.58 13.97 14.49
N ILE A 260 18.65 14.70 13.89
CA ILE A 260 17.38 14.16 13.39
C ILE A 260 17.54 13.66 11.94
N ILE A 261 17.26 12.37 11.71
CA ILE A 261 17.26 11.71 10.39
C ILE A 261 15.87 11.13 10.15
N THR A 262 15.23 11.48 9.03
CA THR A 262 13.85 11.06 8.75
C THR A 262 13.71 10.25 7.47
N ALA A 263 12.74 9.34 7.42
CA ALA A 263 12.30 8.73 6.18
C ALA A 263 11.59 9.75 5.27
N GLN A 264 11.65 9.56 3.95
CA GLN A 264 10.98 10.44 2.99
C GLN A 264 9.47 10.61 3.23
N THR A 265 8.79 9.55 3.68
CA THR A 265 7.35 9.54 3.97
C THR A 265 6.95 10.51 5.09
N THR A 266 7.85 10.82 6.01
CA THR A 266 7.60 11.65 7.20
C THR A 266 8.11 13.07 7.08
N LEU A 267 8.79 13.42 5.99
CA LEU A 267 9.35 14.76 5.79
C LEU A 267 8.29 15.86 5.87
N LYS A 268 7.21 15.76 5.07
CA LYS A 268 6.11 16.74 5.08
C LYS A 268 5.43 16.88 6.45
N PRO A 269 5.02 15.78 7.12
CA PRO A 269 4.50 15.87 8.49
C PRO A 269 5.44 16.58 9.47
N LEU A 270 6.75 16.31 9.40
CA LEU A 270 7.74 16.97 10.26
C LEU A 270 7.81 18.48 9.97
N LEU A 271 7.92 18.86 8.69
CA LEU A 271 7.96 20.27 8.29
C LEU A 271 6.70 21.02 8.71
N ALA A 272 5.51 20.40 8.55
CA ALA A 272 4.24 20.95 8.98
C ALA A 272 4.16 21.14 10.50
N ALA A 273 4.84 20.30 11.28
CA ALA A 273 4.98 20.44 12.73
C ALA A 273 6.09 21.42 13.15
N GLY A 274 6.78 22.07 12.20
CA GLY A 274 7.91 22.96 12.49
C GLY A 274 9.24 22.25 12.75
N VAL A 275 9.31 20.94 12.52
CA VAL A 275 10.52 20.13 12.70
C VAL A 275 11.30 20.07 11.39
N ARG A 276 12.51 20.66 11.37
CA ARG A 276 13.42 20.55 10.23
C ARG A 276 14.48 19.46 10.50
N PRO A 277 14.38 18.26 9.89
CA PRO A 277 15.40 17.24 10.07
C PRO A 277 16.75 17.69 9.47
N HIS A 278 17.86 17.08 9.88
CA HIS A 278 19.15 17.32 9.23
C HIS A 278 19.21 16.57 7.90
N PHE A 279 18.72 15.33 7.91
CA PHE A 279 18.74 14.45 6.76
C PHE A 279 17.36 13.84 6.53
N VAL A 280 16.98 13.76 5.26
CA VAL A 280 15.93 12.87 4.78
C VAL A 280 16.57 11.75 3.98
N VAL A 281 16.13 10.50 4.16
CA VAL A 281 16.65 9.35 3.43
C VAL A 281 15.63 8.76 2.47
N ALA A 282 16.10 8.22 1.34
CA ALA A 282 15.25 7.60 0.32
C ALA A 282 15.92 6.37 -0.31
N LEU A 283 15.12 5.31 -0.52
CA LEU A 283 15.55 4.09 -1.25
C LEU A 283 14.47 3.48 -2.17
N ASP A 284 13.27 4.05 -2.20
CA ASP A 284 12.13 3.45 -2.91
C ASP A 284 12.35 3.37 -4.42
N TYR A 285 11.85 2.30 -5.03
CA TYR A 285 11.97 2.01 -6.47
C TYR A 285 10.80 2.53 -7.30
N HIS A 286 9.76 3.09 -6.69
CA HIS A 286 8.51 3.43 -7.36
C HIS A 286 8.35 4.94 -7.53
N GLU A 287 7.84 5.36 -8.70
CA GLU A 287 7.56 6.76 -9.05
C GLU A 287 6.65 7.48 -8.05
N ILE A 288 5.83 6.74 -7.29
CA ILE A 288 4.88 7.30 -6.32
C ILE A 288 5.59 8.09 -5.20
N SER A 289 6.85 7.77 -4.91
CA SER A 289 7.64 8.45 -3.89
C SER A 289 7.93 9.91 -4.23
N GLN A 290 7.74 10.34 -5.49
CA GLN A 290 7.74 11.75 -5.87
C GLN A 290 6.74 12.58 -5.03
N ARG A 291 5.60 11.98 -4.65
CA ARG A 291 4.52 12.64 -3.89
C ARG A 291 4.97 13.16 -2.53
N PHE A 292 6.03 12.58 -1.95
CA PHE A 292 6.58 13.03 -0.67
C PHE A 292 7.27 14.39 -0.76
N TYR A 293 7.58 14.87 -1.97
CA TYR A 293 8.28 16.14 -2.21
C TYR A 293 7.45 17.17 -2.97
N GLU A 294 6.31 16.77 -3.57
CA GLU A 294 5.40 17.68 -4.30
C GLU A 294 5.02 18.90 -3.46
N GLY A 295 5.18 20.11 -4.02
CA GLY A 295 4.80 21.36 -3.35
C GLY A 295 5.82 21.91 -2.34
N LEU A 296 6.95 21.23 -2.13
CA LEU A 296 8.06 21.78 -1.33
C LEU A 296 8.91 22.72 -2.19
N SER A 297 9.39 23.80 -1.58
CA SER A 297 10.36 24.73 -2.16
C SER A 297 11.77 24.49 -1.58
N ALA A 298 12.79 25.12 -2.18
CA ALA A 298 14.15 25.10 -1.64
C ALA A 298 14.22 25.74 -0.23
N ASP A 299 13.38 26.74 0.06
CA ASP A 299 13.32 27.42 1.36
C ASP A 299 12.72 26.53 2.45
N ASP A 300 11.72 25.71 2.12
CA ASP A 300 11.16 24.71 3.04
C ASP A 300 12.21 23.69 3.47
N LEU A 301 13.19 23.43 2.61
CA LEU A 301 14.26 22.44 2.81
C LEU A 301 15.60 23.06 3.22
N ARG A 302 15.60 24.34 3.60
CA ARG A 302 16.82 24.99 4.11
C ARG A 302 17.38 24.21 5.30
N GLY A 303 18.61 23.73 5.15
CA GLY A 303 19.30 22.93 6.18
C GLY A 303 18.88 21.45 6.23
N VAL A 304 18.16 20.94 5.22
CA VAL A 304 17.74 19.55 5.08
C VAL A 304 18.40 18.93 3.86
N THR A 305 19.15 17.85 4.03
CA THR A 305 19.83 17.16 2.92
C THR A 305 19.19 15.80 2.63
N LEU A 306 18.91 15.53 1.36
CA LEU A 306 18.50 14.21 0.91
C LEU A 306 19.74 13.30 0.81
N VAL A 307 19.72 12.18 1.52
CA VAL A 307 20.68 11.08 1.36
C VAL A 307 19.95 9.91 0.71
N ALA A 308 20.18 9.72 -0.58
CA ALA A 308 19.53 8.67 -1.36
C ALA A 308 20.45 7.46 -1.56
N GLU A 309 19.85 6.27 -1.55
CA GLU A 309 20.50 5.11 -2.18
C GLU A 309 20.49 5.31 -3.71
N PRO A 310 21.60 5.12 -4.44
CA PRO A 310 21.66 5.40 -5.87
C PRO A 310 20.64 4.65 -6.73
N LYS A 311 20.09 3.53 -6.22
CA LYS A 311 19.06 2.72 -6.89
C LYS A 311 17.62 3.23 -6.71
N ALA A 312 17.43 4.29 -5.93
CA ALA A 312 16.13 4.92 -5.73
C ALA A 312 15.54 5.37 -7.08
N HIS A 313 14.22 5.46 -7.18
CA HIS A 313 13.56 5.89 -8.40
C HIS A 313 14.04 7.30 -8.82
N PRO A 314 14.37 7.56 -10.09
CA PRO A 314 14.95 8.84 -10.52
C PRO A 314 14.10 10.06 -10.17
N SER A 315 12.77 9.93 -10.21
CA SER A 315 11.84 11.01 -9.87
C SER A 315 12.04 11.58 -8.45
N ILE A 316 12.60 10.79 -7.52
CA ILE A 316 12.92 11.25 -6.16
C ILE A 316 14.01 12.32 -6.20
N LEU A 317 15.13 12.03 -6.88
CA LEU A 317 16.27 12.95 -6.96
C LEU A 317 15.98 14.13 -7.89
N GLU A 318 15.11 13.94 -8.89
CA GLU A 318 14.67 14.99 -9.82
C GLU A 318 13.68 15.96 -9.17
N THR A 319 12.84 15.50 -8.24
CA THR A 319 11.80 16.35 -7.62
C THR A 319 12.26 17.03 -6.34
N TYR A 320 13.24 16.47 -5.62
CA TYR A 320 13.74 17.08 -4.38
C TYR A 320 14.44 18.43 -4.66
N PRO A 321 13.91 19.56 -4.17
CA PRO A 321 14.44 20.89 -4.51
C PRO A 321 15.65 21.31 -3.66
N GLY A 322 16.01 20.53 -2.64
CA GLY A 322 17.16 20.79 -1.77
C GLY A 322 18.45 20.04 -2.17
N PRO A 323 19.47 20.07 -1.30
CA PRO A 323 20.73 19.35 -1.52
C PRO A 323 20.59 17.83 -1.56
N VAL A 324 21.22 17.16 -2.54
CA VAL A 324 21.16 15.70 -2.72
C VAL A 324 22.55 15.07 -2.60
N ARG A 325 22.67 14.02 -1.79
CA ARG A 325 23.84 13.15 -1.67
C ARG A 325 23.47 11.70 -1.90
N CYS A 326 24.42 10.94 -2.43
CA CYS A 326 24.30 9.50 -2.65
C CYS A 326 25.29 8.75 -1.76
N CYS A 327 24.87 7.63 -1.18
CA CYS A 327 25.82 6.65 -0.64
C CYS A 327 26.47 5.85 -1.77
N ALA A 328 27.54 5.11 -1.47
CA ALA A 328 28.29 4.33 -2.46
C ALA A 328 27.42 3.24 -3.12
N SER A 329 27.71 2.97 -4.39
CA SER A 329 27.09 1.87 -5.15
C SER A 329 28.20 1.04 -5.79
N PRO A 330 28.42 -0.20 -5.31
CA PRO A 330 29.45 -1.09 -5.88
C PRO A 330 29.29 -1.30 -7.39
N TYR A 331 28.04 -1.26 -7.88
CA TYR A 331 27.75 -1.39 -9.30
C TYR A 331 28.17 -0.15 -10.11
N LEU A 332 27.83 1.05 -9.63
CA LEU A 332 28.24 2.29 -10.31
C LEU A 332 29.75 2.50 -10.23
N ASP A 333 30.37 2.21 -9.09
CA ASP A 333 31.82 2.28 -8.93
C ASP A 333 32.53 1.35 -9.92
N ARG A 334 32.02 0.13 -10.12
CA ARG A 334 32.53 -0.79 -11.14
C ARG A 334 32.38 -0.25 -12.55
N LEU A 335 31.22 0.30 -12.90
CA LEU A 335 31.00 0.93 -14.21
C LEU A 335 31.97 2.08 -14.47
N LEU A 336 32.19 2.93 -13.45
CA LEU A 336 33.07 4.09 -13.52
C LEU A 336 34.56 3.69 -13.55
N GLY A 337 34.93 2.55 -12.99
CA GLY A 337 36.30 2.04 -12.98
C GLY A 337 37.25 3.06 -12.33
N PRO A 338 38.30 3.54 -13.03
CA PRO A 338 39.22 4.55 -12.51
C PRO A 338 38.57 5.88 -12.12
N LEU A 339 37.36 6.16 -12.60
CA LEU A 339 36.61 7.36 -12.24
C LEU A 339 35.88 7.22 -10.90
N ALA A 340 35.77 6.01 -10.32
CA ALA A 340 35.16 5.81 -9.00
C ALA A 340 35.88 6.64 -7.92
N ARG A 341 35.14 7.04 -6.88
CA ARG A 341 35.70 7.80 -5.74
C ARG A 341 35.04 7.34 -4.44
N PRO A 342 35.62 7.66 -3.27
CA PRO A 342 34.95 7.44 -2.00
C PRO A 342 33.61 8.17 -1.96
N MET A 343 32.51 7.42 -1.83
CA MET A 343 31.15 7.97 -1.71
C MET A 343 30.52 7.69 -0.33
N GLY A 344 31.19 6.91 0.52
CA GLY A 344 30.71 6.47 1.83
C GLY A 344 29.72 5.31 1.72
N VAL A 345 30.01 4.20 2.41
CA VAL A 345 29.26 2.94 2.29
C VAL A 345 28.23 2.83 3.41
N LEU A 346 26.98 2.55 3.04
CA LEU A 346 25.94 2.13 3.99
C LEU A 346 25.55 0.67 3.70
N PRO A 347 25.22 -0.14 4.72
CA PRO A 347 24.67 -1.48 4.52
C PRO A 347 23.34 -1.44 3.74
N ALA A 348 22.97 -2.59 3.15
CA ALA A 348 21.70 -2.73 2.46
C ALA A 348 20.54 -2.87 3.47
N GLY A 349 19.58 -1.93 3.41
CA GLY A 349 18.38 -1.95 4.24
C GLY A 349 17.15 -2.46 3.47
N ALA A 350 16.26 -3.17 4.15
CA ALA A 350 14.98 -3.60 3.58
C ALA A 350 13.89 -2.50 3.58
N THR A 351 14.10 -1.40 4.34
CA THR A 351 13.20 -0.24 4.40
C THR A 351 14.01 1.04 4.60
N VAL A 352 13.44 2.19 4.21
CA VAL A 352 14.04 3.53 4.36
C VAL A 352 14.51 3.78 5.81
N ALA A 353 13.81 3.24 6.80
CA ALA A 353 14.18 3.38 8.20
C ALA A 353 15.51 2.69 8.56
N HIS A 354 15.88 1.57 7.90
CA HIS A 354 17.21 0.98 8.06
C HIS A 354 18.28 1.92 7.54
N LEU A 355 18.04 2.53 6.36
CA LEU A 355 18.98 3.49 5.78
C LEU A 355 19.19 4.71 6.70
N ALA A 356 18.13 5.18 7.37
CA ALA A 356 18.23 6.24 8.38
C ALA A 356 19.11 5.81 9.57
N ALA A 357 18.91 4.60 10.10
CA ALA A 357 19.72 4.05 11.17
C ALA A 357 21.20 3.87 10.77
N TYR A 358 21.44 3.38 9.56
CA TYR A 358 22.79 3.24 9.02
C TYR A 358 23.47 4.60 8.82
N LEU A 359 22.74 5.62 8.39
CA LEU A 359 23.27 6.97 8.32
C LEU A 359 23.61 7.51 9.72
N ALA A 360 22.75 7.30 10.73
CA ALA A 360 23.07 7.68 12.12
C ALA A 360 24.37 7.01 12.61
N ARG A 361 24.53 5.72 12.29
CA ARG A 361 25.74 4.95 12.59
C ARG A 361 26.97 5.49 11.85
N HIS A 362 26.84 5.84 10.57
CA HIS A 362 27.90 6.43 9.74
C HIS A 362 28.34 7.79 10.28
N LEU A 363 27.40 8.60 10.79
CA LEU A 363 27.68 9.87 11.45
C LEU A 363 28.35 9.70 12.83
N GLY A 364 28.45 8.48 13.37
CA GLY A 364 29.05 8.21 14.68
C GLY A 364 28.13 8.46 15.88
N CYS A 365 26.80 8.54 15.66
CA CYS A 365 25.85 8.81 16.75
C CYS A 365 25.88 7.69 17.80
N ASN A 366 25.88 8.07 19.08
CA ASN A 366 25.73 7.18 20.23
C ASN A 366 25.22 8.00 21.43
N PRO A 367 24.01 7.75 21.96
CA PRO A 367 23.07 6.70 21.55
C PRO A 367 22.35 6.97 20.22
N ILE A 368 21.67 5.95 19.70
CA ILE A 368 20.72 6.05 18.58
C ILE A 368 19.32 5.75 19.12
N ALA A 369 18.40 6.70 18.98
CA ALA A 369 17.00 6.58 19.40
C ALA A 369 16.06 6.48 18.20
N PHE A 370 15.06 5.63 18.29
CA PHE A 370 14.03 5.44 17.26
C PHE A 370 12.70 6.04 17.70
N VAL A 371 12.02 6.75 16.80
CA VAL A 371 10.65 7.24 16.99
C VAL A 371 9.80 6.89 15.78
N GLY A 372 8.51 6.57 15.96
CA GLY A 372 7.65 6.08 14.88
C GLY A 372 8.13 4.76 14.24
N GLN A 373 8.91 3.94 14.95
CA GLN A 373 9.41 2.65 14.46
C GLN A 373 8.44 1.51 14.81
N ASP A 374 7.15 1.71 14.59
CA ASP A 374 6.08 0.87 15.15
C ASP A 374 6.21 -0.59 14.74
N LEU A 375 6.50 -0.86 13.46
CA LEU A 375 6.52 -2.21 12.86
C LEU A 375 5.18 -2.97 13.06
N GLY A 376 4.09 -2.20 13.11
CA GLY A 376 2.71 -2.63 13.23
C GLY A 376 1.77 -1.44 13.00
N PHE A 377 0.48 -1.73 12.90
CA PHE A 377 -0.59 -0.76 12.66
C PHE A 377 -1.11 -0.24 14.01
N THR A 378 -0.31 0.59 14.67
CA THR A 378 -0.62 1.15 16.00
C THR A 378 -1.97 1.86 15.96
N ASP A 379 -2.83 1.51 16.92
CA ASP A 379 -4.20 2.00 17.05
C ASP A 379 -5.05 1.82 15.77
N GLY A 380 -4.72 0.85 14.91
CA GLY A 380 -5.50 0.53 13.70
C GLY A 380 -5.24 1.48 12.52
N LEU A 381 -4.15 2.25 12.57
CA LEU A 381 -3.73 3.16 11.51
C LEU A 381 -2.63 2.54 10.65
N TYR A 382 -2.74 2.69 9.33
CA TYR A 382 -1.69 2.31 8.39
C TYR A 382 -0.66 3.42 8.24
N TYR A 383 -1.11 4.67 8.20
CA TYR A 383 -0.25 5.83 8.05
C TYR A 383 -0.34 6.75 9.27
N MET A 384 0.77 7.45 9.51
CA MET A 384 0.82 8.53 10.47
C MET A 384 -0.07 9.71 10.02
N PRO A 385 -0.82 10.34 10.95
CA PRO A 385 -1.62 11.55 10.68
C PRO A 385 -0.87 12.64 9.91
N GLY A 386 -1.43 13.13 8.80
CA GLY A 386 -0.88 14.23 8.01
C GLY A 386 0.09 13.82 6.90
N THR A 387 0.14 12.54 6.54
CA THR A 387 0.93 12.05 5.40
C THR A 387 0.23 12.33 4.06
N ALA A 388 1.00 12.42 2.97
CA ALA A 388 0.49 12.83 1.65
C ALA A 388 -0.63 11.93 1.08
N ILE A 389 -0.77 10.70 1.58
CA ILE A 389 -1.87 9.81 1.16
C ILE A 389 -3.23 10.31 1.65
N HIS A 390 -3.29 11.05 2.77
CA HIS A 390 -4.52 11.66 3.28
C HIS A 390 -5.06 12.71 2.31
N ASP A 391 -4.17 13.46 1.65
CA ASP A 391 -4.54 14.41 0.59
C ASP A 391 -5.06 13.70 -0.68
N VAL A 392 -4.51 12.52 -1.00
CA VAL A 392 -5.00 11.70 -2.11
C VAL A 392 -6.42 11.19 -1.85
N TRP A 393 -6.71 10.81 -0.61
CA TRP A 393 -8.05 10.38 -0.21
C TRP A 393 -9.01 11.53 0.04
N ALA A 394 -8.55 12.79 0.12
CA ALA A 394 -9.38 13.94 0.44
C ALA A 394 -10.63 14.07 -0.45
N SER A 395 -10.51 13.75 -1.75
CA SER A 395 -11.64 13.78 -2.69
C SER A 395 -12.65 12.65 -2.48
N GLU A 396 -12.34 11.66 -1.65
CA GLU A 396 -13.22 10.54 -1.26
C GLU A 396 -13.90 10.79 0.09
N LEU A 397 -13.39 11.74 0.89
CA LEU A 397 -13.82 11.94 2.27
C LEU A 397 -15.17 12.67 2.36
N ASN A 398 -16.08 12.11 3.14
CA ASN A 398 -17.40 12.65 3.43
C ASN A 398 -17.99 12.00 4.71
N ALA A 399 -19.25 12.31 5.04
CA ALA A 399 -19.91 11.80 6.24
C ALA A 399 -20.01 10.27 6.34
N PHE A 400 -19.94 9.56 5.20
CA PHE A 400 -20.05 8.09 5.13
C PHE A 400 -18.75 7.40 4.70
N ASN A 401 -17.68 8.17 4.48
CA ASN A 401 -16.36 7.66 4.15
C ASN A 401 -15.31 8.55 4.83
N THR A 402 -15.06 8.28 6.11
CA THR A 402 -14.18 9.09 6.94
C THR A 402 -12.72 8.67 6.77
N LEU A 403 -11.79 9.49 7.27
CA LEU A 403 -10.38 9.12 7.26
C LEU A 403 -10.08 7.90 8.15
N ALA A 404 -10.74 7.80 9.31
CA ALA A 404 -10.61 6.64 10.20
C ALA A 404 -11.04 5.33 9.52
N MET A 405 -12.11 5.38 8.74
CA MET A 405 -12.56 4.25 7.93
C MET A 405 -11.57 3.90 6.81
N MET A 406 -11.03 4.90 6.11
CA MET A 406 -10.03 4.69 5.05
C MET A 406 -8.73 4.06 5.58
N GLU A 407 -8.25 4.52 6.74
CA GLU A 407 -7.09 3.93 7.43
C GLU A 407 -7.33 2.47 7.82
N TRP A 408 -8.49 2.17 8.42
CA TRP A 408 -8.84 0.79 8.76
C TRP A 408 -8.96 -0.10 7.52
N GLN A 409 -9.67 0.35 6.49
CA GLN A 409 -9.81 -0.40 5.23
C GLN A 409 -8.45 -0.66 4.60
N ARG A 410 -7.50 0.29 4.70
CA ARG A 410 -6.14 0.10 4.20
C ARG A 410 -5.46 -1.07 4.90
N VAL A 411 -5.62 -1.22 6.21
CA VAL A 411 -5.13 -2.39 6.98
C VAL A 411 -5.88 -3.67 6.56
N ALA A 412 -7.22 -3.65 6.65
CA ALA A 412 -8.07 -4.83 6.44
C ALA A 412 -7.97 -5.43 5.03
N ARG A 413 -7.70 -4.62 4.00
CA ARG A 413 -7.45 -5.09 2.63
C ARG A 413 -6.27 -6.05 2.50
N HIS A 414 -5.35 -6.06 3.46
CA HIS A 414 -4.17 -6.94 3.49
C HIS A 414 -4.31 -8.11 4.48
N ARG A 415 -5.49 -8.36 5.05
CA ARG A 415 -5.73 -9.34 6.12
C ARG A 415 -5.10 -10.73 5.93
N VAL A 416 -5.03 -11.24 4.70
CA VAL A 416 -4.45 -12.56 4.38
C VAL A 416 -2.97 -12.64 4.76
N HIS A 417 -2.30 -11.49 4.85
CA HIS A 417 -0.88 -11.37 5.20
C HIS A 417 -0.65 -10.74 6.58
N LEU A 418 -1.72 -10.44 7.32
CA LEU A 418 -1.63 -9.87 8.66
C LEU A 418 -1.32 -10.96 9.69
N LYS A 419 -0.53 -10.58 10.70
CA LYS A 419 -0.28 -11.36 11.91
C LYS A 419 -0.60 -10.48 13.11
N LEU A 420 -1.22 -11.08 14.12
CA LEU A 420 -1.50 -10.43 15.40
C LEU A 420 -0.32 -10.64 16.35
N LEU A 421 0.13 -9.58 16.99
CA LEU A 421 1.15 -9.58 18.04
C LEU A 421 0.67 -8.71 19.21
N ASP A 422 1.43 -8.68 20.30
CA ASP A 422 1.23 -7.71 21.37
C ASP A 422 2.08 -6.45 21.11
N ASP A 423 1.49 -5.28 21.32
CA ASP A 423 2.18 -3.99 21.31
C ASP A 423 3.00 -3.79 22.61
N ILE A 424 3.76 -2.71 22.69
CA ILE A 424 4.55 -2.36 23.89
C ILE A 424 3.71 -2.13 25.16
N HIS A 425 2.38 -2.03 25.04
CA HIS A 425 1.43 -1.88 26.14
C HIS A 425 0.66 -3.19 26.44
N GLY A 426 0.99 -4.30 25.76
CA GLY A 426 0.31 -5.58 25.91
C GLY A 426 -1.05 -5.67 25.21
N ARG A 427 -1.35 -4.76 24.28
CA ARG A 427 -2.60 -4.77 23.50
C ARG A 427 -2.38 -5.47 22.15
N PRO A 428 -3.39 -6.14 21.58
CA PRO A 428 -3.28 -6.74 20.25
C PRO A 428 -3.00 -5.67 19.17
N ILE A 429 -2.03 -5.94 18.31
CA ILE A 429 -1.67 -5.10 17.17
C ILE A 429 -1.48 -5.95 15.92
N TYR A 430 -2.03 -5.49 14.80
CA TYR A 430 -1.75 -6.09 13.50
C TYR A 430 -0.38 -5.66 12.97
N THR A 431 0.36 -6.60 12.42
CA THR A 431 1.56 -6.38 11.62
C THR A 431 1.48 -7.25 10.36
N ASP A 432 2.39 -7.09 9.42
CA ASP A 432 2.45 -7.93 8.21
C ASP A 432 3.80 -8.64 8.06
N ALA A 433 3.89 -9.56 7.10
CA ALA A 433 5.11 -10.32 6.85
C ALA A 433 6.32 -9.41 6.48
N GLN A 434 6.07 -8.26 5.87
CA GLN A 434 7.11 -7.32 5.44
C GLN A 434 7.69 -6.56 6.64
N MET A 435 6.84 -6.03 7.52
CA MET A 435 7.26 -5.38 8.78
C MET A 435 7.94 -6.37 9.73
N LEU A 436 7.54 -7.64 9.73
CA LEU A 436 8.24 -8.67 10.49
C LEU A 436 9.65 -8.96 9.94
N ALA A 437 9.81 -9.00 8.62
CA ALA A 437 11.13 -9.09 8.01
C ALA A 437 11.99 -7.87 8.37
N TYR A 438 11.40 -6.67 8.39
CA TYR A 438 12.08 -5.46 8.84
C TYR A 438 12.50 -5.55 10.30
N ARG A 439 11.60 -6.00 11.18
CA ARG A 439 11.89 -6.20 12.60
C ARG A 439 13.07 -7.15 12.80
N GLN A 440 13.07 -8.29 12.11
CA GLN A 440 14.15 -9.28 12.21
C GLN A 440 15.50 -8.69 11.77
N GLN A 441 15.51 -7.87 10.72
CA GLN A 441 16.71 -7.17 10.28
C GLN A 441 17.17 -6.13 11.32
N PHE A 442 16.26 -5.30 11.84
CA PHE A 442 16.57 -4.33 12.89
C PHE A 442 17.14 -5.01 14.14
N GLU A 443 16.50 -6.07 14.65
CA GLU A 443 16.96 -6.77 15.86
C GLU A 443 18.36 -7.37 15.67
N ARG A 444 18.66 -7.91 14.48
CA ARG A 444 20.01 -8.35 14.12
C ARG A 444 21.01 -7.19 14.14
N ASP A 445 20.66 -6.06 13.56
CA ASP A 445 21.53 -4.90 13.47
C ASP A 445 21.75 -4.25 14.85
N PHE A 446 20.69 -4.18 15.69
CA PHE A 446 20.74 -3.72 17.07
C PHE A 446 21.63 -4.59 17.94
N ALA A 447 21.56 -5.92 17.80
CA ALA A 447 22.49 -6.83 18.46
C ALA A 447 23.95 -6.51 18.09
N GLY A 448 24.20 -6.22 16.80
CA GLY A 448 25.51 -5.77 16.33
C GLY A 448 25.95 -4.43 16.89
N TYR A 449 25.02 -3.48 17.08
CA TYR A 449 25.30 -2.17 17.66
C TYR A 449 25.65 -2.28 19.15
N VAL A 450 24.85 -3.02 19.92
CA VAL A 450 25.12 -3.26 21.35
C VAL A 450 26.46 -3.98 21.53
N GLY A 451 26.74 -4.99 20.68
CA GLY A 451 28.05 -5.67 20.68
C GLY A 451 29.24 -4.75 20.36
N ALA A 452 29.00 -3.62 19.69
CA ALA A 452 29.98 -2.59 19.40
C ALA A 452 29.97 -1.42 20.40
N GLY A 453 29.24 -1.52 21.53
CA GLY A 453 29.16 -0.49 22.57
C GLY A 453 28.28 0.71 22.22
N ILE A 454 27.30 0.54 21.34
CA ILE A 454 26.35 1.59 20.95
C ILE A 454 25.01 1.33 21.61
N ASP A 455 24.53 2.34 22.32
CA ASP A 455 23.24 2.31 22.99
C ASP A 455 22.11 2.54 21.97
N VAL A 456 21.16 1.60 21.92
CA VAL A 456 19.96 1.69 21.09
C VAL A 456 18.73 1.91 21.96
N ILE A 457 18.02 3.01 21.74
CA ILE A 457 16.86 3.42 22.52
C ILE A 457 15.60 3.29 21.68
N ASP A 458 14.61 2.55 22.16
CA ASP A 458 13.27 2.52 21.57
C ASP A 458 12.42 3.63 22.21
N ALA A 459 12.35 4.78 21.53
CA ALA A 459 11.53 5.93 21.89
C ALA A 459 10.26 6.03 21.05
N THR A 460 9.83 4.91 20.46
CA THR A 460 8.68 4.86 19.56
C THR A 460 7.37 5.17 20.28
N GLU A 461 7.26 4.84 21.57
CA GLU A 461 6.02 5.03 22.35
C GLU A 461 4.78 4.42 21.65
N GLY A 462 4.98 3.32 20.92
CA GLY A 462 3.97 2.55 20.21
C GLY A 462 4.56 1.35 19.45
N GLY A 463 3.71 0.61 18.76
CA GLY A 463 4.11 -0.54 17.96
C GLY A 463 4.55 -1.78 18.74
N VAL A 464 5.27 -2.69 18.08
CA VAL A 464 5.70 -3.97 18.67
C VAL A 464 7.03 -3.83 19.43
N PRO A 465 7.24 -4.59 20.52
CA PRO A 465 8.53 -4.63 21.23
C PRO A 465 9.69 -5.06 20.31
N LYS A 466 10.89 -4.51 20.54
CA LYS A 466 12.08 -4.74 19.70
C LYS A 466 13.23 -5.23 20.56
N GLN A 467 13.80 -6.39 20.23
CA GLN A 467 14.94 -6.94 20.96
C GLN A 467 16.18 -6.05 20.85
N HIS A 468 17.08 -6.14 21.85
CA HIS A 468 18.34 -5.40 21.91
C HIS A 468 18.18 -3.86 21.90
N THR A 469 17.04 -3.37 22.41
CA THR A 469 16.78 -1.94 22.61
C THR A 469 16.47 -1.67 24.09
N ARG A 470 16.68 -0.43 24.53
CA ARG A 470 16.22 0.07 25.83
C ARG A 470 14.97 0.94 25.63
N PRO A 471 13.78 0.54 26.12
CA PRO A 471 12.59 1.39 26.06
C PRO A 471 12.75 2.68 26.89
N ALA A 472 12.36 3.82 26.34
CA ALA A 472 12.25 5.11 27.05
C ALA A 472 11.33 6.06 26.28
N THR A 473 10.74 7.08 26.90
CA THR A 473 10.03 8.13 26.13
C THR A 473 11.03 8.99 25.36
N LEU A 474 10.59 9.65 24.27
CA LEU A 474 11.46 10.59 23.56
C LEU A 474 11.83 11.77 24.47
N GLU A 475 10.91 12.26 25.30
CA GLU A 475 11.20 13.32 26.28
C GLU A 475 12.33 12.94 27.25
N ALA A 476 12.27 11.76 27.85
CA ALA A 476 13.33 11.28 28.73
C ALA A 476 14.66 11.14 27.98
N THR A 477 14.60 10.63 26.74
CA THR A 477 15.76 10.46 25.87
C THR A 477 16.43 11.79 25.52
N LEU A 478 15.65 12.79 25.11
CA LEU A 478 16.16 14.13 24.82
C LEU A 478 16.75 14.78 26.07
N THR A 479 16.08 14.66 27.22
CA THR A 479 16.55 15.22 28.49
C THR A 479 17.90 14.64 28.92
N THR A 480 18.08 13.32 28.77
CA THR A 480 19.33 12.66 29.16
C THR A 480 20.46 12.87 28.14
N HIS A 481 20.17 12.81 26.84
CA HIS A 481 21.21 12.66 25.81
C HIS A 481 21.40 13.87 24.89
N ALA A 482 20.40 14.75 24.75
CA ALA A 482 20.50 15.97 23.94
C ALA A 482 20.90 17.17 24.80
N THR A 483 22.08 17.10 25.45
CA THR A 483 22.50 18.08 26.47
C THR A 483 23.37 19.21 25.93
N THR A 484 24.07 19.00 24.82
CA THR A 484 25.06 19.94 24.30
C THR A 484 24.86 20.21 22.81
N SER A 485 24.95 21.48 22.43
CA SER A 485 24.79 21.88 21.04
C SER A 485 25.99 21.46 20.19
N PHE A 486 25.74 21.21 18.90
CA PHE A 486 26.79 20.90 17.92
C PHE A 486 26.42 21.47 16.55
N THR A 487 27.36 21.39 15.62
CA THR A 487 27.14 21.83 14.23
C THR A 487 27.71 20.77 13.31
N LEU A 488 26.90 20.31 12.37
CA LEU A 488 27.38 19.42 11.32
C LEU A 488 28.31 20.21 10.38
N PRO A 489 29.33 19.55 9.79
CA PRO A 489 30.16 20.17 8.77
C PRO A 489 29.29 20.78 7.66
N PRO A 490 29.65 21.98 7.16
CA PRO A 490 28.92 22.58 6.06
C PRO A 490 28.98 21.64 4.86
N ILE A 491 27.84 21.47 4.21
CA ILE A 491 27.75 20.69 2.99
C ILE A 491 28.21 21.61 1.87
N ALA A 492 29.35 21.28 1.24
CA ALA A 492 29.89 22.01 0.10
C ALA A 492 28.85 22.20 -1.03
N ASP A 493 28.98 23.29 -1.79
CA ASP A 493 28.06 23.69 -2.85
C ASP A 493 27.69 22.54 -3.79
N ASP A 494 26.40 22.45 -4.12
CA ASP A 494 25.74 21.37 -4.88
C ASP A 494 25.92 21.52 -6.41
N ALA A 495 26.89 22.32 -6.85
CA ALA A 495 27.15 22.59 -8.26
C ALA A 495 27.71 21.32 -8.93
N PRO A 496 27.08 20.83 -10.01
CA PRO A 496 27.50 19.59 -10.64
C PRO A 496 28.87 19.72 -11.30
N ASP A 497 29.77 18.77 -11.03
CA ASP A 497 31.06 18.64 -11.70
C ASP A 497 30.88 18.21 -13.17
N VAL A 498 30.83 19.22 -14.06
CA VAL A 498 30.58 19.04 -15.50
C VAL A 498 31.71 18.24 -16.18
N GLU A 499 32.96 18.45 -15.78
CA GLU A 499 34.11 17.75 -16.38
C GLU A 499 34.06 16.26 -16.05
N ARG A 500 33.76 15.93 -14.79
CA ARG A 500 33.64 14.54 -14.35
C ARG A 500 32.43 13.84 -14.97
N ARG A 501 31.31 14.55 -15.19
CA ARG A 501 30.17 14.03 -15.98
C ARG A 501 30.58 13.68 -17.41
N ARG A 502 31.36 14.55 -18.06
CA ARG A 502 31.87 14.31 -19.42
C ARG A 502 32.81 13.09 -19.46
N ALA A 503 33.71 12.96 -18.49
CA ALA A 503 34.59 11.80 -18.37
C ALA A 503 33.80 10.49 -18.16
N ALA A 504 32.78 10.51 -17.29
CA ALA A 504 31.90 9.37 -17.06
C ALA A 504 31.13 8.96 -18.33
N ALA A 505 30.63 9.93 -19.10
CA ALA A 505 29.97 9.64 -20.38
C ALA A 505 30.93 8.94 -21.37
N GLY A 506 32.20 9.35 -21.41
CA GLY A 506 33.24 8.67 -22.20
C GLY A 506 33.48 7.22 -21.76
N ARG A 507 33.52 6.97 -20.45
CA ARG A 507 33.62 5.60 -19.91
C ARG A 507 32.41 4.76 -20.26
N LEU A 508 31.18 5.30 -20.11
CA LEU A 508 29.95 4.57 -20.44
C LEU A 508 29.90 4.18 -21.91
N ARG A 509 30.34 5.03 -22.85
CA ARG A 509 30.45 4.67 -24.28
C ARG A 509 31.34 3.46 -24.51
N THR A 510 32.44 3.37 -23.78
CA THR A 510 33.37 2.23 -23.85
C THR A 510 32.69 0.96 -23.35
N ILE A 511 32.03 1.02 -22.18
CA ILE A 511 31.28 -0.11 -21.62
C ILE A 511 30.15 -0.54 -22.56
N ARG A 512 29.44 0.41 -23.16
CA ARG A 512 28.35 0.15 -24.11
C ARG A 512 28.84 -0.60 -25.34
N GLN A 513 29.99 -0.20 -25.91
CA GLN A 513 30.62 -0.92 -27.00
C GLN A 513 30.99 -2.36 -26.58
N GLN A 514 31.58 -2.53 -25.40
CA GLN A 514 31.94 -3.85 -24.89
C GLN A 514 30.71 -4.73 -24.62
N ALA A 515 29.61 -4.18 -24.12
CA ALA A 515 28.34 -4.90 -23.95
C ALA A 515 27.74 -5.33 -25.29
N ALA A 516 27.82 -4.48 -26.32
CA ALA A 516 27.39 -4.81 -27.68
C ALA A 516 28.23 -5.96 -28.28
N GLU A 517 29.55 -5.94 -28.07
CA GLU A 517 30.44 -7.03 -28.46
C GLU A 517 30.11 -8.33 -27.71
N LEU A 518 29.87 -8.27 -26.40
CA LEU A 518 29.44 -9.43 -25.60
C LEU A 518 28.13 -10.02 -26.12
N ARG A 519 27.14 -9.18 -26.45
CA ARG A 519 25.87 -9.61 -27.07
C ARG A 519 26.14 -10.37 -28.37
N GLN A 520 26.99 -9.83 -29.25
CA GLN A 520 27.33 -10.46 -30.52
C GLN A 520 28.02 -11.82 -30.31
N HIS A 521 28.98 -11.89 -29.38
CA HIS A 521 29.66 -13.13 -29.04
C HIS A 521 28.69 -14.17 -28.47
N SER A 522 27.82 -13.80 -27.53
CA SER A 522 26.82 -14.69 -26.95
C SER A 522 25.84 -15.24 -28.00
N ARG A 523 25.34 -14.40 -28.93
CA ARG A 523 24.46 -14.86 -30.02
C ARG A 523 25.16 -15.79 -31.00
N ARG A 524 26.45 -15.56 -31.29
CA ARG A 524 27.23 -16.46 -32.13
C ARG A 524 27.51 -17.79 -31.43
N THR A 525 27.81 -17.76 -30.13
CA THR A 525 27.99 -18.95 -29.30
C THR A 525 26.70 -19.76 -29.25
N GLU A 526 25.54 -19.12 -29.07
CA GLU A 526 24.22 -19.76 -29.11
C GLU A 526 24.02 -20.56 -30.41
N GLN A 527 24.26 -19.93 -31.57
CA GLN A 527 24.15 -20.59 -32.87
C GLN A 527 25.08 -21.81 -33.01
N ILE A 528 26.30 -21.73 -32.47
CA ILE A 528 27.24 -22.86 -32.51
C ILE A 528 26.80 -23.97 -31.56
N LEU A 529 26.35 -23.64 -30.34
CA LEU A 529 25.87 -24.63 -29.37
C LEU A 529 24.63 -25.39 -29.87
N ARG A 530 23.71 -24.70 -30.56
CA ARG A 530 22.57 -25.37 -31.23
C ARG A 530 23.02 -26.37 -32.29
N ARG A 531 24.04 -26.02 -33.09
CA ARG A 531 24.65 -26.96 -34.05
C ARG A 531 25.39 -28.11 -33.36
N MET A 532 26.09 -27.86 -32.24
CA MET A 532 26.71 -28.92 -31.43
C MET A 532 25.67 -29.91 -30.91
N ARG A 533 24.47 -29.43 -30.59
CA ARG A 533 23.37 -30.29 -30.18
C ARG A 533 22.84 -31.19 -31.31
N GLU A 534 22.81 -30.67 -32.54
CA GLU A 534 22.41 -31.43 -33.74
C GLU A 534 23.50 -32.43 -34.19
N ASP A 535 24.76 -32.00 -34.19
CA ASP A 535 25.93 -32.79 -34.63
C ASP A 535 26.51 -33.69 -33.52
N GLN A 536 25.77 -33.94 -32.43
CA GLN A 536 26.28 -34.62 -31.23
C GLN A 536 26.88 -36.02 -31.51
N ALA A 537 26.45 -36.69 -32.57
CA ALA A 537 26.94 -38.01 -32.98
C ALA A 537 28.18 -37.97 -33.90
N ASP A 538 28.67 -36.79 -34.32
CA ASP A 538 29.82 -36.61 -35.21
C ASP A 538 30.99 -35.94 -34.47
N ASP A 539 31.94 -36.75 -34.01
CA ASP A 539 33.13 -36.31 -33.26
C ASP A 539 33.96 -35.25 -33.99
N ARG A 540 34.06 -35.37 -35.34
CA ARG A 540 34.86 -34.45 -36.14
C ARG A 540 34.20 -33.07 -36.19
N ARG A 541 32.88 -33.01 -36.38
CA ARG A 541 32.11 -31.75 -36.33
C ARG A 541 32.09 -31.17 -34.92
N MET A 542 31.90 -32.01 -33.90
CA MET A 542 31.95 -31.60 -32.49
C MET A 542 33.29 -30.95 -32.12
N ALA A 543 34.41 -31.55 -32.51
CA ALA A 543 35.74 -30.96 -32.29
C ALA A 543 35.91 -29.61 -33.01
N GLN A 544 35.36 -29.45 -34.22
CA GLN A 544 35.39 -28.17 -34.94
C GLN A 544 34.53 -27.10 -34.26
N HIS A 545 33.33 -27.44 -33.80
CA HIS A 545 32.45 -26.51 -33.09
C HIS A 545 33.04 -26.11 -31.74
N PHE A 546 33.61 -27.06 -30.99
CA PHE A 546 34.27 -26.80 -29.71
C PHE A 546 35.40 -25.77 -29.85
N ARG A 547 36.25 -25.88 -30.88
CA ARG A 547 37.30 -24.86 -31.14
C ARG A 547 36.72 -23.47 -31.40
N LYS A 548 35.57 -23.37 -32.07
CA LYS A 548 34.89 -22.08 -32.32
C LYS A 548 34.29 -21.50 -31.04
N VAL A 549 33.64 -22.33 -30.22
CA VAL A 549 33.13 -21.92 -28.89
C VAL A 549 34.27 -21.48 -27.98
N ASP A 550 35.35 -22.26 -27.92
CA ASP A 550 36.52 -21.95 -27.09
C ASP A 550 37.21 -20.64 -27.50
N ALA A 551 37.27 -20.34 -28.80
CA ALA A 551 37.79 -19.07 -29.28
C ALA A 551 36.92 -17.88 -28.83
N LEU A 552 35.59 -17.99 -28.92
CA LEU A 552 34.67 -16.96 -28.44
C LEU A 552 34.70 -16.84 -26.91
N ARG A 553 34.78 -17.97 -26.20
CA ARG A 553 34.91 -18.01 -24.74
C ARG A 553 36.16 -17.27 -24.29
N ARG A 554 37.33 -17.52 -24.90
CA ARG A 554 38.56 -16.78 -24.58
C ARG A 554 38.44 -15.27 -24.79
N GLN A 555 37.67 -14.82 -25.76
CA GLN A 555 37.41 -13.39 -25.97
C GLN A 555 36.51 -12.79 -24.88
N VAL A 556 35.53 -13.55 -24.38
CA VAL A 556 34.68 -13.13 -23.25
C VAL A 556 35.48 -13.17 -21.94
N ASP A 557 36.24 -14.23 -21.69
CA ASP A 557 37.07 -14.42 -20.49
C ASP A 557 38.19 -13.38 -20.38
N ALA A 558 38.65 -12.83 -21.51
CA ALA A 558 39.59 -11.70 -21.53
C ALA A 558 39.01 -10.39 -20.97
N ARG A 559 37.69 -10.33 -20.71
CA ARG A 559 36.99 -9.16 -20.20
C ARG A 559 36.03 -9.54 -19.07
N PRO A 560 36.54 -9.99 -17.91
CA PRO A 560 35.68 -10.42 -16.80
C PRO A 560 34.79 -9.29 -16.26
N GLU A 561 35.28 -8.04 -16.32
CA GLU A 561 34.55 -6.85 -15.84
C GLU A 561 33.20 -6.66 -16.56
N ILE A 562 33.16 -6.76 -17.91
CA ILE A 562 31.91 -6.56 -18.66
C ILE A 562 30.92 -7.68 -18.40
N LEU A 563 31.40 -8.92 -18.24
CA LEU A 563 30.56 -10.06 -17.94
C LEU A 563 29.89 -9.90 -16.58
N GLU A 564 30.63 -9.44 -15.57
CA GLU A 564 30.07 -9.14 -14.25
C GLU A 564 29.05 -8.01 -14.28
N ILE A 565 29.33 -6.92 -15.02
CA ILE A 565 28.40 -5.78 -15.17
C ILE A 565 27.08 -6.23 -15.80
N VAL A 566 27.13 -7.04 -16.86
CA VAL A 566 25.92 -7.53 -17.54
C VAL A 566 25.20 -8.58 -16.69
N ASN A 567 25.92 -9.40 -15.92
CA ASN A 567 25.31 -10.40 -15.05
C ASN A 567 24.46 -9.79 -13.92
N GLN A 568 24.70 -8.53 -13.53
CA GLN A 568 23.81 -7.81 -12.60
C GLN A 568 22.44 -7.51 -13.19
N VAL A 569 22.32 -7.38 -14.52
CA VAL A 569 21.03 -7.37 -15.22
C VAL A 569 20.49 -8.80 -15.35
N ASN A 570 21.37 -9.78 -15.56
CA ASN A 570 21.03 -11.19 -15.80
C ASN A 570 20.88 -12.07 -14.53
N GLN A 571 20.38 -11.54 -13.41
CA GLN A 571 20.30 -12.33 -12.17
C GLN A 571 19.44 -13.60 -12.31
N VAL A 572 18.36 -13.54 -13.12
CA VAL A 572 17.50 -14.70 -13.43
C VAL A 572 18.28 -15.79 -14.19
N GLY A 573 19.03 -15.41 -15.22
CA GLY A 573 19.84 -16.36 -16.00
C GLY A 573 20.92 -17.00 -15.15
N VAL A 574 21.61 -16.21 -14.31
CA VAL A 574 22.62 -16.71 -13.36
C VAL A 574 22.02 -17.72 -12.38
N PHE A 575 20.85 -17.41 -11.81
CA PHE A 575 20.17 -18.33 -10.88
C PHE A 575 19.74 -19.63 -11.58
N LYS A 576 19.15 -19.56 -12.78
CA LYS A 576 18.76 -20.74 -13.56
C LYS A 576 19.96 -21.61 -13.93
N ARG A 577 21.08 -20.99 -14.33
CA ARG A 577 22.33 -21.70 -14.60
C ARG A 577 22.80 -22.45 -13.37
N ARG A 578 22.86 -21.79 -12.21
CA ARG A 578 23.27 -22.42 -10.95
C ARG A 578 22.39 -23.62 -10.58
N LYS A 579 21.07 -23.51 -10.77
CA LYS A 579 20.14 -24.62 -10.56
C LYS A 579 20.41 -25.78 -11.52
N ALA A 580 20.68 -25.51 -12.79
CA ALA A 580 21.01 -26.52 -13.78
C ALA A 580 22.37 -27.19 -13.52
N ASP A 581 23.39 -26.42 -13.16
CA ASP A 581 24.74 -26.93 -12.82
C ASP A 581 24.67 -27.90 -11.65
N ARG A 582 23.93 -27.54 -10.59
CA ARG A 582 23.66 -28.41 -9.44
C ARG A 582 22.98 -29.71 -9.85
N ARG A 583 21.94 -29.64 -10.69
CA ARG A 583 21.21 -30.84 -11.15
C ARG A 583 22.13 -31.79 -11.93
N LEU A 584 22.98 -31.24 -12.81
CA LEU A 584 23.96 -32.03 -13.56
C LEU A 584 25.03 -32.65 -12.67
N ALA A 585 25.51 -31.94 -11.65
CA ALA A 585 26.48 -32.46 -10.68
C ALA A 585 25.91 -33.65 -9.89
N LEU A 586 24.69 -33.52 -9.37
CA LEU A 586 24.02 -34.59 -8.60
C LEU A 586 23.67 -35.82 -9.44
N GLN A 587 23.49 -35.65 -10.76
CA GLN A 587 23.20 -36.75 -11.69
C GLN A 587 24.46 -37.30 -12.39
N GLN A 588 25.66 -36.82 -12.04
CA GLN A 588 26.88 -37.16 -12.77
C GLN A 588 27.16 -38.68 -12.82
N ALA A 589 26.79 -39.42 -11.77
CA ALA A 589 26.97 -40.88 -11.71
C ALA A 589 25.91 -41.68 -12.50
N SER A 590 24.77 -41.07 -12.84
CA SER A 590 23.63 -41.75 -13.48
C SER A 590 23.45 -41.43 -14.97
N LEU A 591 24.18 -40.45 -15.50
CA LEU A 591 24.12 -40.05 -16.91
C LEU A 591 25.26 -40.67 -17.73
N THR A 592 24.97 -41.11 -18.95
CA THR A 592 26.02 -41.44 -19.93
C THR A 592 26.81 -40.19 -20.33
N GLU A 593 28.03 -40.36 -20.87
CA GLU A 593 28.87 -39.24 -21.33
C GLU A 593 28.13 -38.36 -22.36
N VAL A 594 27.36 -38.97 -23.25
CA VAL A 594 26.56 -38.28 -24.28
C VAL A 594 25.38 -37.52 -23.65
N GLU A 595 24.66 -38.12 -22.69
CA GLU A 595 23.56 -37.43 -22.00
C GLU A 595 24.06 -36.26 -21.15
N ARG A 596 25.20 -36.44 -20.48
CA ARG A 596 25.88 -35.38 -19.75
C ARG A 596 26.27 -34.22 -20.68
N GLN A 597 26.91 -34.53 -21.80
CA GLN A 597 27.29 -33.51 -22.79
C GLN A 597 26.04 -32.79 -23.35
N ARG A 598 24.94 -33.52 -23.59
CA ARG A 598 23.67 -32.95 -24.05
C ARG A 598 23.09 -31.96 -23.03
N GLY A 599 23.03 -32.35 -21.76
CA GLY A 599 22.54 -31.50 -20.68
C GLY A 599 23.42 -30.27 -20.47
N GLN A 600 24.74 -30.40 -20.62
CA GLN A 600 25.67 -29.28 -20.58
C GLN A 600 25.42 -28.28 -21.71
N ILE A 601 25.26 -28.77 -22.96
CA ILE A 601 24.96 -27.95 -24.13
C ILE A 601 23.61 -27.22 -23.95
N ASP A 602 22.55 -27.88 -23.47
CA ASP A 602 21.26 -27.25 -23.20
C ASP A 602 21.36 -26.09 -22.21
N ARG A 603 22.00 -26.36 -21.08
CA ARG A 603 22.24 -25.40 -20.02
C ARG A 603 23.06 -24.22 -20.55
N ASP A 604 24.05 -24.46 -21.41
CA ASP A 604 24.87 -23.41 -22.01
C ASP A 604 24.09 -22.57 -23.02
N ILE A 605 23.23 -23.17 -23.85
CA ILE A 605 22.34 -22.46 -24.79
C ILE A 605 21.46 -21.46 -24.04
N ILE A 606 20.74 -21.93 -23.02
CA ILE A 606 19.87 -21.07 -22.21
C ILE A 606 20.71 -19.95 -21.56
N ASN A 607 21.86 -20.28 -20.99
CA ASN A 607 22.70 -19.28 -20.34
C ASN A 607 23.18 -18.17 -21.30
N VAL A 608 23.61 -18.51 -22.53
CA VAL A 608 24.08 -17.51 -23.50
C VAL A 608 22.94 -16.68 -24.13
N GLU A 609 21.73 -17.24 -24.24
CA GLU A 609 20.53 -16.49 -24.65
C GLU A 609 20.22 -15.38 -23.65
N TRP A 610 20.08 -15.75 -22.37
CA TRP A 610 19.82 -14.81 -21.28
C TRP A 610 20.91 -13.74 -21.17
N LEU A 611 22.17 -14.14 -21.34
CA LEU A 611 23.29 -13.20 -21.34
C LEU A 611 23.23 -12.22 -22.53
N ALA A 612 22.84 -12.67 -23.72
CA ALA A 612 22.68 -11.82 -24.89
C ALA A 612 21.55 -10.80 -24.72
N ASP A 613 20.43 -11.20 -24.12
CA ASP A 613 19.29 -10.31 -23.87
C ASP A 613 19.60 -9.28 -22.78
N ALA A 614 20.26 -9.70 -21.70
CA ALA A 614 20.75 -8.80 -20.67
C ALA A 614 21.75 -7.78 -21.24
N ALA A 615 22.67 -8.22 -22.12
CA ALA A 615 23.60 -7.32 -22.79
C ALA A 615 22.88 -6.31 -23.72
N ALA A 616 21.79 -6.73 -24.39
CA ALA A 616 20.98 -5.84 -25.21
C ALA A 616 20.25 -4.78 -24.38
N ALA A 617 19.63 -5.18 -23.26
CA ALA A 617 19.01 -4.25 -22.31
C ALA A 617 20.04 -3.27 -21.74
N MET A 618 21.23 -3.75 -21.37
CA MET A 618 22.32 -2.93 -20.87
C MET A 618 22.78 -1.88 -21.88
N VAL A 619 22.89 -2.23 -23.17
CA VAL A 619 23.22 -1.25 -24.22
C VAL A 619 22.20 -0.12 -24.26
N SER A 620 20.89 -0.45 -24.25
CA SER A 620 19.82 0.56 -24.26
C SER A 620 19.89 1.47 -23.02
N MET A 621 20.07 0.91 -21.82
CA MET A 621 20.12 1.70 -20.58
C MET A 621 21.36 2.60 -20.53
N LEU A 622 22.50 2.15 -21.09
CA LEU A 622 23.71 2.96 -21.19
C LEU A 622 23.53 4.16 -22.14
N GLU A 623 22.80 4.01 -23.24
CA GLU A 623 22.51 5.12 -24.17
C GLU A 623 21.69 6.23 -23.48
N ASP A 624 20.68 5.85 -22.69
CA ASP A 624 19.89 6.79 -21.91
C ASP A 624 20.74 7.49 -20.83
N ALA A 625 21.62 6.73 -20.15
CA ALA A 625 22.52 7.26 -19.12
C ALA A 625 23.57 8.23 -19.69
N GLU A 626 24.13 7.93 -20.86
CA GLU A 626 25.02 8.82 -21.62
C GLU A 626 24.31 10.15 -21.91
N THR A 627 23.08 10.10 -22.41
CA THR A 627 22.28 11.28 -22.74
C THR A 627 22.00 12.16 -21.51
N ARG A 628 21.70 11.54 -20.36
CA ARG A 628 21.51 12.24 -19.07
C ARG A 628 22.80 12.89 -18.57
N LEU A 629 23.95 12.22 -18.67
CA LEU A 629 25.25 12.79 -18.29
C LEU A 629 25.63 14.01 -19.14
N GLU A 630 25.19 14.07 -20.39
CA GLU A 630 25.35 15.21 -21.30
C GLU A 630 24.37 16.37 -21.01
N GLY A 631 23.43 16.21 -20.08
CA GLY A 631 22.43 17.23 -19.73
C GLY A 631 21.29 17.37 -20.75
N LYS A 632 21.10 16.38 -21.64
CA LYS A 632 20.03 16.37 -22.63
C LYS A 632 18.77 15.69 -22.07
N PRO A 633 17.56 16.18 -22.38
CA PRO A 633 16.32 15.51 -21.99
C PRO A 633 16.19 14.17 -22.72
N VAL A 634 15.85 13.12 -21.98
CA VAL A 634 15.52 11.80 -22.52
C VAL A 634 14.00 11.68 -22.58
N ALA A 635 13.44 11.39 -23.75
CA ALA A 635 12.01 11.09 -23.87
C ALA A 635 11.69 9.86 -23.01
N SER A 636 10.72 9.98 -22.10
CA SER A 636 10.23 8.87 -21.27
C SER A 636 9.65 7.77 -22.18
N ARG A 637 10.50 6.86 -22.65
CA ARG A 637 10.07 5.61 -23.28
C ARG A 637 9.84 4.61 -22.16
N ARG A 638 8.61 4.55 -21.64
CA ARG A 638 8.16 3.46 -20.76
C ARG A 638 8.22 2.14 -21.52
N ARG A 639 9.36 1.44 -21.44
CA ARG A 639 9.46 0.01 -21.75
C ARG A 639 9.71 -0.72 -20.44
N ARG A 640 8.66 -1.26 -19.83
CA ARG A 640 8.81 -2.33 -18.83
C ARG A 640 9.47 -3.51 -19.55
N PHE A 641 10.75 -3.77 -19.28
CA PHE A 641 11.37 -5.03 -19.63
C PHE A 641 11.00 -6.04 -18.52
N THR A 642 9.86 -6.70 -18.66
CA THR A 642 9.56 -7.86 -17.82
C THR A 642 10.37 -9.05 -18.33
N ALA A 643 11.36 -9.47 -17.54
CA ALA A 643 12.06 -10.72 -17.76
C ALA A 643 11.09 -11.90 -17.53
N GLY A 644 10.35 -12.27 -18.57
CA GLY A 644 9.31 -13.29 -18.54
C GLY A 644 8.38 -13.28 -19.75
N ASP A 645 8.35 -12.20 -20.54
CA ASP A 645 7.40 -12.04 -21.64
C ASP A 645 7.86 -12.65 -22.99
N SER A 646 8.85 -13.55 -22.97
CA SER A 646 9.33 -14.23 -24.18
C SER A 646 8.38 -15.34 -24.67
N GLY A 647 7.08 -15.25 -24.36
CA GLY A 647 6.12 -16.34 -24.55
C GLY A 647 4.70 -15.94 -24.93
N SER A 648 4.38 -14.67 -25.18
CA SER A 648 3.12 -14.30 -25.82
C SER A 648 3.36 -13.86 -27.26
N ALA A 649 2.82 -14.65 -28.19
CA ALA A 649 2.81 -14.34 -29.60
C ALA A 649 2.24 -12.93 -29.81
N ARG A 650 2.96 -12.11 -30.57
CA ARG A 650 2.39 -10.93 -31.24
C ARG A 650 1.35 -11.42 -32.24
N GLY A 651 0.16 -11.76 -31.76
CA GLY A 651 -1.04 -11.78 -32.57
C GLY A 651 -1.38 -10.33 -32.87
N GLU A 652 -1.49 -9.99 -34.16
CA GLU A 652 -2.14 -8.76 -34.60
C GLU A 652 -3.56 -8.75 -34.00
N THR A 653 -3.77 -7.98 -32.93
CA THR A 653 -5.06 -7.89 -32.25
C THR A 653 -6.00 -7.04 -33.08
N ALA A 654 -7.13 -7.64 -33.49
CA ALA A 654 -8.27 -6.88 -33.99
C ALA A 654 -8.63 -5.78 -32.98
N THR A 655 -8.73 -4.54 -33.44
CA THR A 655 -8.99 -3.38 -32.58
C THR A 655 -10.35 -3.54 -31.89
N ARG A 656 -10.33 -3.74 -30.56
CA ARG A 656 -11.53 -3.83 -29.71
C ARG A 656 -12.37 -2.54 -29.84
N ARG A 657 -13.68 -2.71 -30.03
CA ARG A 657 -14.66 -1.65 -30.31
C ARG A 657 -15.18 -1.02 -29.04
N VAL A 658 -15.12 0.31 -28.98
CA VAL A 658 -15.51 1.10 -27.81
C VAL A 658 -16.32 2.32 -28.24
N ALA A 659 -17.52 2.47 -27.67
CA ALA A 659 -18.39 3.63 -27.86
C ALA A 659 -18.71 4.29 -26.51
N ALA A 660 -19.13 5.56 -26.55
CA ALA A 660 -19.60 6.25 -25.35
C ALA A 660 -21.09 5.97 -25.17
N LEU A 661 -21.51 5.55 -23.98
CA LEU A 661 -22.92 5.30 -23.66
C LEU A 661 -23.39 6.36 -22.66
N ILE A 662 -24.30 7.23 -23.10
CA ILE A 662 -24.79 8.37 -22.33
C ILE A 662 -26.30 8.18 -22.10
N PRO A 663 -26.74 7.75 -20.91
CA PRO A 663 -28.16 7.68 -20.59
C PRO A 663 -28.76 9.05 -20.29
N ILE A 664 -29.94 9.30 -20.84
CA ILE A 664 -30.64 10.57 -20.74
C ILE A 664 -31.86 10.44 -19.82
N ASP A 665 -31.82 11.15 -18.72
CA ASP A 665 -33.02 11.68 -18.06
C ASP A 665 -33.07 13.19 -18.42
N PRO A 666 -34.13 13.66 -19.09
CA PRO A 666 -34.20 15.06 -19.53
C PRO A 666 -34.34 16.03 -18.35
N ASP A 667 -34.98 15.60 -17.27
CA ASP A 667 -35.48 16.48 -16.21
C ASP A 667 -34.67 16.37 -14.92
N ARG A 668 -33.94 15.26 -14.70
CA ARG A 668 -33.20 15.02 -13.45
C ARG A 668 -31.76 14.57 -13.67
N ASN A 669 -30.90 14.91 -12.70
CA ASN A 669 -29.48 14.56 -12.72
C ASN A 669 -29.14 13.26 -11.94
N GLY A 670 -27.83 13.03 -11.75
CA GLY A 670 -27.23 11.97 -10.93
C GLY A 670 -27.82 11.78 -9.53
N LEU A 671 -28.16 12.90 -8.90
CA LEU A 671 -28.54 13.02 -7.49
C LEU A 671 -30.06 13.14 -7.29
N GLY A 672 -30.83 13.04 -8.39
CA GLY A 672 -32.28 13.19 -8.39
C GLY A 672 -32.76 14.65 -8.35
N VAL A 673 -31.86 15.62 -8.51
CA VAL A 673 -32.17 17.06 -8.55
C VAL A 673 -32.64 17.45 -9.94
N ALA A 674 -33.59 18.39 -10.02
CA ALA A 674 -34.12 18.89 -11.28
C ALA A 674 -33.06 19.67 -12.07
N ARG A 675 -32.99 19.47 -13.39
CA ARG A 675 -32.06 20.18 -14.28
C ARG A 675 -32.58 20.28 -15.71
N SER A 676 -31.93 21.10 -16.53
CA SER A 676 -32.17 21.20 -17.98
C SER A 676 -30.88 20.95 -18.77
N LEU A 677 -30.93 20.04 -19.73
CA LEU A 677 -29.82 19.77 -20.66
C LEU A 677 -29.61 20.87 -21.72
N LEU A 678 -30.57 21.79 -21.83
CA LEU A 678 -30.53 22.91 -22.77
C LEU A 678 -30.06 24.21 -22.11
N GLU A 679 -29.72 24.17 -20.82
CA GLU A 679 -29.20 25.34 -20.12
C GLU A 679 -27.91 25.85 -20.80
N PRO A 680 -27.74 27.18 -20.97
CA PRO A 680 -26.55 27.74 -21.60
C PRO A 680 -25.27 27.49 -20.80
N PHE A 681 -24.27 26.91 -21.46
CA PHE A 681 -22.90 26.76 -21.01
C PHE A 681 -21.96 27.44 -22.01
N GLY A 682 -21.63 28.71 -21.74
CA GLY A 682 -20.98 29.59 -22.70
C GLY A 682 -21.88 29.84 -23.92
N ALA A 683 -21.37 29.60 -25.12
CA ALA A 683 -22.13 29.75 -26.37
C ALA A 683 -22.89 28.48 -26.80
N ARG A 684 -22.95 27.44 -25.95
CA ARG A 684 -23.53 26.12 -26.25
C ARG A 684 -24.59 25.77 -25.22
N SER A 685 -25.44 24.79 -25.48
CA SER A 685 -26.12 24.09 -24.39
C SER A 685 -25.13 23.18 -23.65
N VAL A 686 -25.40 22.87 -22.37
CA VAL A 686 -24.58 21.91 -21.62
C VAL A 686 -24.48 20.56 -22.34
N LEU A 687 -25.58 20.05 -22.91
CA LEU A 687 -25.55 18.81 -23.70
C LEU A 687 -24.61 18.92 -24.90
N GLN A 688 -24.72 20.00 -25.69
CA GLN A 688 -23.86 20.19 -26.87
C GLN A 688 -22.38 20.30 -26.47
N ALA A 689 -22.05 21.01 -25.38
CA ALA A 689 -20.70 21.13 -24.88
C ALA A 689 -20.12 19.77 -24.44
N THR A 690 -20.91 18.97 -23.70
CA THR A 690 -20.53 17.61 -23.31
C THR A 690 -20.26 16.74 -24.53
N LEU A 691 -21.16 16.74 -25.52
CA LEU A 691 -21.00 15.89 -26.71
C LEU A 691 -19.78 16.29 -27.55
N GLU A 692 -19.49 17.59 -27.72
CA GLU A 692 -18.27 18.05 -28.41
C GLU A 692 -17.00 17.56 -27.70
N ARG A 693 -16.97 17.59 -26.37
CA ARG A 693 -15.85 17.06 -25.58
C ARG A 693 -15.69 15.55 -25.75
N VAL A 694 -16.78 14.79 -25.65
CA VAL A 694 -16.75 13.33 -25.81
C VAL A 694 -16.34 12.95 -27.24
N GLY A 695 -16.82 13.69 -28.23
CA GLY A 695 -16.45 13.46 -29.62
C GLY A 695 -14.99 13.77 -29.95
N ALA A 696 -14.32 14.60 -29.14
CA ALA A 696 -12.88 14.85 -29.24
C ALA A 696 -12.01 13.67 -28.77
N VAL A 697 -12.58 12.61 -28.18
CA VAL A 697 -11.83 11.39 -27.82
C VAL A 697 -11.34 10.69 -29.10
N ALA A 698 -10.03 10.61 -29.28
CA ALA A 698 -9.40 10.11 -30.51
C ALA A 698 -9.68 8.62 -30.75
N SER A 699 -9.74 7.85 -29.68
CA SER A 699 -9.87 6.38 -29.68
C SER A 699 -11.32 5.86 -29.74
N LEU A 700 -12.31 6.75 -29.76
CA LEU A 700 -13.76 6.44 -29.66
C LEU A 700 -14.40 6.16 -31.02
N GLU A 701 -15.25 5.15 -31.11
CA GLU A 701 -15.96 4.79 -32.35
C GLU A 701 -17.17 5.68 -32.61
N SER A 702 -18.10 5.74 -31.65
CA SER A 702 -19.34 6.51 -31.73
C SER A 702 -19.83 6.93 -30.35
N ILE A 703 -20.85 7.79 -30.31
CA ILE A 703 -21.57 8.21 -29.11
C ILE A 703 -23.01 7.69 -29.22
N ILE A 704 -23.47 6.94 -28.22
CA ILE A 704 -24.82 6.38 -28.17
C ILE A 704 -25.58 7.06 -27.03
N LEU A 705 -26.61 7.81 -27.41
CA LEU A 705 -27.55 8.43 -26.47
C LEU A 705 -28.69 7.46 -26.19
N ILE A 706 -28.86 7.06 -24.94
CA ILE A 706 -29.93 6.17 -24.51
C ILE A 706 -31.07 7.05 -23.99
N MET A 707 -32.13 7.19 -24.78
CA MET A 707 -33.18 8.19 -24.57
C MET A 707 -34.57 7.56 -24.40
N PRO A 708 -35.39 8.06 -23.46
CA PRO A 708 -36.80 7.70 -23.38
C PRO A 708 -37.56 7.95 -24.69
N ASP A 709 -38.53 7.09 -24.97
CA ASP A 709 -39.56 7.35 -25.98
C ASP A 709 -40.28 8.66 -25.67
N GLY A 710 -40.40 9.55 -26.67
CA GLY A 710 -41.03 10.86 -26.53
C GLY A 710 -40.10 12.00 -26.09
N CYS A 711 -38.85 11.73 -25.73
CA CYS A 711 -37.85 12.79 -25.47
C CYS A 711 -37.28 13.33 -26.79
N ASP A 712 -37.55 14.60 -27.12
CA ASP A 712 -37.04 15.25 -28.34
C ASP A 712 -35.91 16.24 -28.04
N LEU A 713 -34.69 15.72 -27.90
CA LEU A 713 -33.47 16.52 -27.81
C LEU A 713 -32.66 16.51 -29.10
N ASP A 714 -33.02 15.68 -30.09
CA ASP A 714 -32.21 15.47 -31.30
C ASP A 714 -32.13 16.76 -32.15
N ALA A 715 -33.22 17.52 -32.23
CA ALA A 715 -33.25 18.81 -32.91
C ALA A 715 -32.27 19.84 -32.33
N SER A 716 -31.88 19.69 -31.05
CA SER A 716 -30.95 20.58 -30.34
C SER A 716 -29.49 20.13 -30.45
N ILE A 717 -29.19 19.01 -31.12
CA ILE A 717 -27.84 18.46 -31.25
C ILE A 717 -27.23 18.83 -32.60
N HIS A 718 -26.17 19.62 -32.59
CA HIS A 718 -25.42 19.99 -33.78
C HIS A 718 -24.34 18.95 -34.11
N ARG A 719 -24.76 17.83 -34.70
CA ARG A 719 -23.94 16.64 -35.02
C ARG A 719 -22.64 16.95 -35.80
N HIS A 720 -22.68 17.93 -36.71
CA HIS A 720 -21.52 18.35 -37.50
C HIS A 720 -20.36 18.93 -36.66
N ARG A 721 -20.60 19.34 -35.41
CA ARG A 721 -19.59 19.89 -34.49
C ARG A 721 -18.93 18.86 -33.58
N ILE A 722 -19.52 17.67 -33.44
CA ILE A 722 -19.13 16.67 -32.45
C ILE A 722 -17.91 15.85 -32.91
N GLY A 723 -17.69 15.70 -34.22
CA GLY A 723 -16.53 14.97 -34.75
C GLY A 723 -16.62 13.44 -34.65
N ARG A 724 -17.68 12.90 -34.03
CA ARG A 724 -18.01 11.45 -33.99
C ARG A 724 -19.45 11.20 -34.40
N PRO A 725 -19.76 10.00 -34.94
CA PRO A 725 -21.13 9.57 -35.13
C PRO A 725 -21.88 9.60 -33.79
N VAL A 726 -23.06 10.22 -33.80
CA VAL A 726 -24.00 10.18 -32.67
C VAL A 726 -25.14 9.26 -33.08
N GLU A 727 -25.53 8.34 -32.22
CA GLU A 727 -26.64 7.40 -32.43
C GLU A 727 -27.62 7.55 -31.27
N ILE A 728 -28.89 7.27 -31.52
CA ILE A 728 -29.92 7.30 -30.48
C ILE A 728 -30.50 5.90 -30.32
N GLU A 729 -30.34 5.35 -29.11
CA GLU A 729 -31.03 4.15 -28.66
C GLU A 729 -32.31 4.58 -27.92
N ARG A 730 -33.47 4.22 -28.47
CA ARG A 730 -34.77 4.56 -27.87
C ARG A 730 -35.21 3.46 -26.91
N VAL A 731 -35.66 3.87 -25.73
CA VAL A 731 -36.15 2.95 -24.69
C VAL A 731 -37.51 3.36 -24.16
N LYS A 732 -38.32 2.36 -23.83
CA LYS A 732 -39.64 2.59 -23.25
C LYS A 732 -39.51 3.10 -21.81
N GLY A 733 -39.90 4.36 -21.58
CA GLY A 733 -39.79 5.00 -20.26
C GLY A 733 -38.37 5.46 -19.94
N SER A 734 -38.04 5.60 -18.65
CA SER A 734 -36.70 6.01 -18.23
C SER A 734 -35.65 4.93 -18.54
N PRO A 735 -34.43 5.29 -18.99
CA PRO A 735 -33.33 4.34 -19.09
C PRO A 735 -32.89 3.81 -17.71
N PHE A 736 -33.24 4.50 -16.62
CA PHE A 736 -32.91 4.12 -15.26
C PHE A 736 -34.03 3.30 -14.61
N GLY A 737 -33.66 2.26 -13.84
CA GLY A 737 -34.59 1.47 -13.05
C GLY A 737 -34.93 2.08 -11.67
N PRO A 738 -35.82 1.44 -10.89
CA PRO A 738 -36.21 1.91 -9.54
C PRO A 738 -35.05 2.04 -8.56
N GLU A 739 -33.96 1.29 -8.76
CA GLU A 739 -32.71 1.40 -8.00
C GLU A 739 -32.12 2.81 -7.99
N ARG A 740 -32.45 3.64 -8.99
CA ARG A 740 -31.98 5.02 -9.14
C ARG A 740 -32.22 5.88 -7.90
N ALA A 741 -33.36 5.70 -7.22
CA ALA A 741 -33.68 6.46 -6.02
C ALA A 741 -32.71 6.14 -4.87
N ALA A 742 -32.34 4.86 -4.69
CA ALA A 742 -31.36 4.46 -3.68
C ALA A 742 -29.94 4.93 -4.02
N VAL A 743 -29.56 4.89 -5.31
CA VAL A 743 -28.27 5.42 -5.77
C VAL A 743 -28.16 6.92 -5.51
N ALA A 744 -29.19 7.69 -5.88
CA ALA A 744 -29.25 9.12 -5.60
C ALA A 744 -29.15 9.42 -4.10
N ALA A 745 -29.95 8.73 -3.28
CA ALA A 745 -29.92 8.85 -1.82
C ALA A 745 -28.51 8.59 -1.24
N GLY A 746 -27.84 7.53 -1.68
CA GLY A 746 -26.50 7.18 -1.20
C GLY A 746 -25.38 8.11 -1.69
N ARG A 747 -25.61 8.82 -2.81
CA ARG A 747 -24.63 9.75 -3.42
C ARG A 747 -24.76 11.20 -2.94
N ARG A 748 -25.94 11.63 -2.46
CA ARG A 748 -26.22 13.03 -2.07
C ARG A 748 -25.21 13.62 -1.08
N TRP A 749 -24.78 12.87 -0.05
CA TRP A 749 -23.77 13.33 0.93
C TRP A 749 -22.32 13.21 0.44
N ALA A 750 -22.10 12.61 -0.72
CA ALA A 750 -20.79 12.42 -1.35
C ALA A 750 -20.73 13.09 -2.74
N ALA A 751 -21.54 14.14 -2.96
CA ALA A 751 -21.79 14.77 -4.26
C ALA A 751 -20.53 15.33 -4.96
N THR A 752 -19.51 15.75 -4.19
CA THR A 752 -18.22 16.21 -4.71
C THR A 752 -17.19 15.09 -4.81
N SER A 753 -17.49 13.91 -4.27
CA SER A 753 -16.57 12.78 -4.22
C SER A 753 -16.77 11.85 -5.40
N TRP A 754 -15.66 11.35 -5.95
CA TRP A 754 -15.71 10.40 -7.08
C TRP A 754 -16.14 8.99 -6.64
N ARG A 755 -15.80 8.58 -5.41
CA ARG A 755 -16.32 7.39 -4.71
C ARG A 755 -16.52 7.65 -3.22
N GLY A 756 -17.12 6.69 -2.52
CA GLY A 756 -17.29 6.74 -1.06
C GLY A 756 -18.67 7.25 -0.61
N GLY A 757 -19.70 7.17 -1.45
CA GLY A 757 -21.09 7.29 -1.00
C GLY A 757 -21.50 6.11 -0.13
N VAL A 758 -22.75 6.12 0.36
CA VAL A 758 -23.29 5.00 1.14
C VAL A 758 -23.16 3.70 0.33
N ALA A 759 -22.75 2.62 0.99
CA ALA A 759 -22.40 1.34 0.35
C ALA A 759 -21.28 1.40 -0.71
N GLY A 760 -20.40 2.41 -0.62
CA GLY A 760 -19.27 2.59 -1.53
C GLY A 760 -19.63 3.21 -2.87
N LEU A 761 -20.88 3.65 -3.07
CA LEU A 761 -21.36 4.21 -4.34
C LEU A 761 -20.44 5.31 -4.88
N SER A 762 -20.24 5.30 -6.19
CA SER A 762 -19.36 6.19 -6.95
C SER A 762 -20.14 7.10 -7.88
N VAL A 763 -19.47 8.13 -8.41
CA VAL A 763 -20.04 9.01 -9.43
C VAL A 763 -20.43 8.22 -10.70
N TYR A 764 -19.75 7.11 -10.99
CA TYR A 764 -20.08 6.28 -12.15
C TYR A 764 -21.42 5.53 -11.97
N ASP A 765 -21.84 5.29 -10.73
CA ASP A 765 -23.16 4.72 -10.43
C ASP A 765 -24.28 5.73 -10.72
N GLU A 766 -23.98 7.04 -10.72
CA GLU A 766 -24.92 8.11 -11.13
C GLU A 766 -25.26 8.05 -12.62
N VAL A 767 -24.59 7.23 -13.43
CA VAL A 767 -24.88 7.08 -14.87
C VAL A 767 -25.09 5.62 -15.27
N LEU A 768 -25.10 4.70 -14.32
CA LEU A 768 -25.13 3.27 -14.62
C LEU A 768 -26.57 2.78 -14.86
N CYS A 769 -26.84 2.21 -16.04
CA CYS A 769 -28.10 1.50 -16.35
C CYS A 769 -27.82 0.14 -17.02
N PRO A 770 -27.38 -0.88 -16.23
CA PRO A 770 -26.70 -2.07 -16.77
C PRO A 770 -27.48 -2.86 -17.81
N ALA A 771 -28.79 -3.05 -17.58
CA ALA A 771 -29.63 -3.84 -18.47
C ALA A 771 -29.76 -3.21 -19.86
N VAL A 772 -29.96 -1.88 -19.91
CA VAL A 772 -30.14 -1.14 -21.15
C VAL A 772 -28.79 -0.95 -21.86
N MET A 773 -27.75 -0.60 -21.11
CA MET A 773 -26.40 -0.47 -21.66
C MET A 773 -25.89 -1.78 -22.26
N HIS A 774 -26.06 -2.90 -21.56
CA HIS A 774 -25.65 -4.22 -22.08
C HIS A 774 -26.43 -4.61 -23.34
N ALA A 775 -27.73 -4.30 -23.42
CA ALA A 775 -28.52 -4.53 -24.63
C ALA A 775 -27.98 -3.68 -25.79
N ALA A 776 -27.72 -2.39 -25.56
CA ALA A 776 -27.16 -1.49 -26.58
C ALA A 776 -25.79 -1.95 -27.08
N MET A 777 -24.92 -2.42 -26.17
CA MET A 777 -23.60 -2.99 -26.49
C MET A 777 -23.74 -4.29 -27.31
N SER A 778 -24.65 -5.18 -26.91
CA SER A 778 -24.87 -6.47 -27.59
C SER A 778 -25.36 -6.28 -29.02
N THR A 779 -26.36 -5.41 -29.22
CA THR A 779 -26.93 -5.11 -30.54
C THR A 779 -25.89 -4.55 -31.52
N ARG A 780 -24.90 -3.80 -31.00
CA ARG A 780 -23.88 -3.13 -31.81
C ARG A 780 -22.55 -3.87 -31.86
N GLY A 781 -22.39 -4.97 -31.13
CA GLY A 781 -21.13 -5.72 -31.04
C GLY A 781 -19.98 -4.87 -30.47
N LEU A 782 -20.23 -4.16 -29.37
CA LEU A 782 -19.21 -3.39 -28.64
C LEU A 782 -18.51 -4.28 -27.61
N ASP A 783 -17.18 -4.19 -27.52
CA ASP A 783 -16.40 -4.90 -26.50
C ASP A 783 -16.42 -4.18 -25.16
N ALA A 784 -16.43 -2.84 -25.18
CA ALA A 784 -16.50 -1.99 -23.99
C ALA A 784 -17.24 -0.66 -24.24
N ALA A 785 -17.61 0.02 -23.16
CA ALA A 785 -18.35 1.27 -23.16
C ALA A 785 -17.64 2.31 -22.28
N LEU A 786 -17.46 3.53 -22.80
CA LEU A 786 -17.07 4.69 -22.01
C LEU A 786 -18.35 5.31 -21.39
N LEU A 787 -18.42 5.37 -20.06
CA LEU A 787 -19.59 5.86 -19.32
C LEU A 787 -19.39 7.30 -18.85
N LEU A 788 -20.41 8.13 -19.07
CA LEU A 788 -20.47 9.53 -18.65
C LEU A 788 -21.90 10.07 -18.73
N ALA A 789 -22.17 11.16 -18.02
CA ALA A 789 -23.48 11.81 -18.00
C ALA A 789 -23.59 12.87 -19.10
N PRO A 790 -24.81 13.24 -19.53
CA PRO A 790 -25.01 14.29 -20.54
C PRO A 790 -24.66 15.71 -20.09
N ASP A 791 -24.42 15.92 -18.80
CA ASP A 791 -24.20 17.22 -18.15
C ASP A 791 -22.76 17.39 -17.61
N TRP A 792 -21.80 16.71 -18.25
CA TRP A 792 -20.36 16.74 -17.92
C TRP A 792 -19.54 17.53 -18.96
N PRO A 793 -19.73 18.86 -19.07
CA PRO A 793 -19.12 19.67 -20.13
C PRO A 793 -17.60 19.85 -19.98
N LEU A 794 -17.01 19.38 -18.89
CA LEU A 794 -15.57 19.43 -18.61
C LEU A 794 -14.87 18.09 -18.71
N PHE A 795 -15.57 17.08 -19.21
CA PHE A 795 -14.96 15.79 -19.48
C PHE A 795 -13.63 15.95 -20.22
N ASP A 796 -12.57 15.35 -19.69
CA ASP A 796 -11.23 15.41 -20.30
C ASP A 796 -11.13 14.37 -21.44
N PRO A 797 -10.98 14.77 -22.71
CA PRO A 797 -10.85 13.83 -23.82
C PRO A 797 -9.41 13.35 -24.07
N SER A 798 -8.41 13.89 -23.35
CA SER A 798 -6.98 13.76 -23.66
C SER A 798 -6.45 12.32 -23.66
N SER A 799 -5.35 12.12 -24.38
CA SER A 799 -4.57 10.86 -24.41
C SER A 799 -3.64 10.68 -23.22
N GLU A 800 -3.40 11.73 -22.43
CA GLU A 800 -2.52 11.66 -21.27
C GLU A 800 -3.28 11.16 -20.04
N HIS A 801 -4.48 11.68 -19.80
CA HIS A 801 -5.20 11.50 -18.53
C HIS A 801 -6.71 11.24 -18.68
N GLY A 802 -7.29 11.53 -19.85
CA GLY A 802 -8.73 11.55 -20.07
C GLY A 802 -9.32 10.32 -20.78
N GLY A 803 -10.39 10.55 -21.53
CA GLY A 803 -11.14 9.52 -22.25
C GLY A 803 -10.31 8.67 -23.20
N SER A 804 -9.36 9.28 -23.93
CA SER A 804 -8.49 8.52 -24.83
C SER A 804 -7.54 7.62 -24.03
N ALA A 805 -6.97 8.12 -22.94
CA ALA A 805 -6.10 7.34 -22.04
C ALA A 805 -6.82 6.13 -21.40
N LEU A 806 -8.09 6.29 -21.03
CA LEU A 806 -8.92 5.19 -20.50
C LEU A 806 -9.12 4.06 -21.51
N ILE A 807 -9.44 4.41 -22.77
CA ILE A 807 -9.65 3.44 -23.84
C ILE A 807 -8.34 2.76 -24.22
N ASP A 808 -7.25 3.52 -24.31
CA ASP A 808 -5.94 3.00 -24.66
C ASP A 808 -5.44 2.01 -23.59
N ARG A 809 -5.61 2.35 -22.29
CA ARG A 809 -5.30 1.44 -21.18
C ARG A 809 -6.10 0.13 -21.24
N TYR A 810 -7.39 0.19 -21.55
CA TYR A 810 -8.19 -1.03 -21.77
C TYR A 810 -7.61 -1.88 -22.91
N ARG A 811 -7.25 -1.26 -24.04
CA ARG A 811 -6.70 -1.94 -25.22
C ARG A 811 -5.30 -2.53 -25.01
N GLU A 812 -4.51 -2.00 -24.07
CA GLU A 812 -3.22 -2.59 -23.68
C GLU A 812 -3.40 -4.00 -23.09
N HIS A 813 -4.49 -4.23 -22.33
CA HIS A 813 -4.75 -5.48 -21.61
C HIS A 813 -6.25 -5.88 -21.60
N PRO A 814 -6.88 -6.10 -22.76
CA PRO A 814 -8.34 -6.18 -22.89
C PRO A 814 -8.95 -7.39 -22.17
N ASP A 815 -8.18 -8.48 -22.02
CA ASP A 815 -8.64 -9.70 -21.35
C ASP A 815 -8.41 -9.66 -19.82
N LEU A 816 -7.64 -8.68 -19.32
CA LEU A 816 -7.35 -8.52 -17.88
C LEU A 816 -8.10 -7.36 -17.25
N LEU A 817 -8.48 -6.34 -18.02
CA LEU A 817 -9.09 -5.11 -17.53
C LEU A 817 -10.57 -5.06 -17.89
N SER A 818 -11.44 -5.46 -16.96
CA SER A 818 -12.89 -5.37 -17.12
C SER A 818 -13.47 -3.97 -16.83
N LEU A 819 -12.72 -3.16 -16.07
CA LEU A 819 -13.01 -1.79 -15.65
C LEU A 819 -11.72 -0.96 -15.74
N VAL A 820 -11.80 0.24 -16.29
CA VAL A 820 -10.73 1.26 -16.26
C VAL A 820 -11.34 2.60 -15.83
N PHE A 821 -10.72 3.32 -14.91
CA PHE A 821 -11.29 4.54 -14.32
C PHE A 821 -10.23 5.60 -14.00
N THR A 822 -10.69 6.79 -13.58
CA THR A 822 -9.86 7.84 -12.97
C THR A 822 -10.39 8.22 -11.59
N GLN A 823 -9.55 8.85 -10.77
CA GLN A 823 -9.95 9.46 -9.49
C GLN A 823 -10.37 10.94 -9.65
N ALA A 824 -10.81 11.34 -10.85
CA ALA A 824 -11.16 12.73 -11.11
C ALA A 824 -12.49 13.10 -10.42
N PRO A 825 -12.67 14.36 -9.99
CA PRO A 825 -13.92 14.81 -9.42
C PRO A 825 -15.10 14.64 -10.40
N PRO A 826 -16.35 14.56 -9.89
CA PRO A 826 -17.54 14.45 -10.74
C PRO A 826 -17.58 15.49 -11.85
N GLY A 827 -17.82 15.06 -13.10
CA GLY A 827 -17.87 15.93 -14.27
C GLY A 827 -16.61 15.99 -15.14
N ILE A 828 -15.47 15.46 -14.67
CA ILE A 828 -14.17 15.52 -15.38
C ILE A 828 -13.75 14.16 -15.94
N GLY A 829 -13.83 13.10 -15.13
CA GLY A 829 -13.38 11.76 -15.51
C GLY A 829 -14.52 10.83 -15.88
N GLY A 830 -14.27 9.91 -16.81
CA GLY A 830 -15.17 8.80 -17.14
C GLY A 830 -14.64 7.45 -16.65
N CYS A 831 -15.37 6.38 -16.94
CA CYS A 831 -14.86 5.02 -16.79
C CYS A 831 -15.19 4.16 -18.03
N VAL A 832 -14.32 3.20 -18.34
CA VAL A 832 -14.55 2.20 -19.39
C VAL A 832 -14.96 0.89 -18.74
N VAL A 833 -16.09 0.34 -19.17
CA VAL A 833 -16.68 -0.90 -18.66
C VAL A 833 -16.85 -1.89 -19.81
N THR A 834 -16.35 -3.11 -19.64
CA THR A 834 -16.48 -4.18 -20.64
C THR A 834 -17.91 -4.72 -20.76
N ALA A 835 -18.26 -5.30 -21.91
CA ALA A 835 -19.57 -5.90 -22.13
C ALA A 835 -19.88 -7.04 -21.14
N SER A 836 -18.86 -7.81 -20.75
CA SER A 836 -18.97 -8.89 -19.76
C SER A 836 -19.27 -8.33 -18.37
N LEU A 837 -18.52 -7.32 -17.91
CA LEU A 837 -18.79 -6.68 -16.63
C LEU A 837 -20.16 -6.01 -16.62
N MET A 838 -20.55 -5.35 -17.70
CA MET A 838 -21.90 -4.78 -17.83
C MET A 838 -22.99 -5.85 -17.70
N ALA A 839 -22.74 -7.07 -18.20
CA ALA A 839 -23.65 -8.20 -18.04
C ALA A 839 -23.75 -8.66 -16.58
N GLU A 840 -22.64 -8.74 -15.85
CA GLU A 840 -22.60 -9.08 -14.42
C GLU A 840 -23.35 -8.03 -13.57
N LEU A 841 -23.19 -6.74 -13.88
CA LEU A 841 -23.88 -5.65 -13.19
C LEU A 841 -25.42 -5.71 -13.33
N ARG A 842 -25.96 -6.53 -14.24
CA ARG A 842 -27.41 -6.74 -14.41
C ARG A 842 -28.05 -7.53 -13.27
N GLU A 843 -27.27 -8.18 -12.42
CA GLU A 843 -27.79 -8.90 -11.25
C GLU A 843 -28.49 -7.96 -10.25
N ARG A 844 -28.23 -6.64 -10.33
CA ARG A 844 -28.91 -5.59 -9.54
C ARG A 844 -28.85 -5.81 -8.04
N THR A 845 -27.77 -6.39 -7.54
CA THR A 845 -27.50 -6.41 -6.09
C THR A 845 -26.88 -5.07 -5.67
N ARG A 846 -27.00 -4.70 -4.39
CA ARG A 846 -26.34 -3.51 -3.85
C ARG A 846 -24.80 -3.53 -3.98
N LEU A 847 -24.21 -4.71 -4.17
CA LEU A 847 -22.77 -4.88 -4.38
C LEU A 847 -22.38 -4.97 -5.86
N SER A 848 -23.34 -5.16 -6.77
CA SER A 848 -23.16 -5.18 -8.22
C SER A 848 -23.23 -3.74 -8.77
N THR A 849 -22.44 -2.85 -8.19
CA THR A 849 -22.26 -1.44 -8.60
C THR A 849 -20.78 -1.19 -8.89
N ILE A 850 -20.46 -0.13 -9.64
CA ILE A 850 -19.06 0.24 -9.89
C ILE A 850 -18.40 0.61 -8.56
N GLY A 851 -19.09 1.38 -7.71
CA GLY A 851 -18.65 1.68 -6.36
C GLY A 851 -18.41 0.43 -5.50
N GLY A 852 -19.30 -0.56 -5.57
CA GLY A 852 -19.18 -1.84 -4.85
C GLY A 852 -17.98 -2.68 -5.28
N ILE A 853 -17.60 -2.65 -6.57
CA ILE A 853 -16.39 -3.31 -7.09
C ILE A 853 -15.12 -2.59 -6.62
N LEU A 854 -15.16 -1.26 -6.58
CA LEU A 854 -14.02 -0.43 -6.17
C LEU A 854 -13.83 -0.38 -4.64
N GLY A 855 -14.92 -0.58 -3.89
CA GLY A 855 -14.97 -0.58 -2.43
C GLY A 855 -14.22 -1.73 -1.78
N TYR A 856 -14.14 -1.70 -0.45
CA TYR A 856 -13.62 -2.81 0.34
C TYR A 856 -14.73 -3.85 0.55
N GLN A 857 -14.41 -5.12 0.31
CA GLN A 857 -15.32 -6.22 0.55
C GLN A 857 -14.65 -7.23 1.49
N PRO A 858 -15.17 -7.43 2.72
CA PRO A 858 -14.58 -8.37 3.66
C PRO A 858 -14.49 -9.76 3.07
N GLN A 859 -15.48 -10.24 2.31
CA GLN A 859 -15.39 -11.61 1.79
C GLN A 859 -14.32 -11.82 0.71
N ARG A 860 -13.83 -10.75 0.09
CA ARG A 860 -12.84 -10.77 -1.00
C ARG A 860 -11.83 -9.62 -0.81
N PRO A 861 -10.97 -9.69 0.21
CA PRO A 861 -10.00 -8.63 0.51
C PRO A 861 -9.07 -8.47 -0.69
N GLN A 862 -9.01 -7.25 -1.21
CA GLN A 862 -8.12 -6.89 -2.32
C GLN A 862 -7.45 -5.55 -2.06
N GLY A 863 -6.21 -5.41 -2.53
CA GLY A 863 -5.53 -4.12 -2.56
C GLY A 863 -6.37 -3.07 -3.29
N ASP A 864 -6.27 -1.82 -2.84
CA ASP A 864 -7.09 -0.73 -3.37
C ASP A 864 -6.89 -0.56 -4.89
N PRO A 865 -7.96 -0.59 -5.69
CA PRO A 865 -7.91 -0.39 -7.14
C PRO A 865 -7.17 0.86 -7.61
N ILE A 866 -7.08 1.91 -6.79
CA ILE A 866 -6.37 3.15 -7.17
C ILE A 866 -4.87 2.95 -7.40
N ALA A 867 -4.29 1.87 -6.85
CA ALA A 867 -2.89 1.51 -7.01
C ALA A 867 -2.65 0.47 -8.12
N LYS A 868 -3.70 0.04 -8.82
CA LYS A 868 -3.64 -0.98 -9.89
C LYS A 868 -3.64 -0.33 -11.28
N ASP A 869 -3.25 -1.11 -12.29
CA ASP A 869 -3.17 -0.66 -13.69
C ASP A 869 -4.53 -0.24 -14.28
N MET A 870 -5.67 -0.60 -13.67
CA MET A 870 -7.00 -0.11 -14.04
C MET A 870 -7.24 1.38 -13.73
N ASN A 871 -6.44 2.01 -12.86
CA ASN A 871 -6.56 3.44 -12.55
C ASN A 871 -5.60 4.26 -13.44
N VAL A 872 -6.15 5.07 -14.34
CA VAL A 872 -5.37 6.03 -15.12
C VAL A 872 -4.97 7.19 -14.20
N GLN A 873 -3.66 7.45 -14.12
CA GLN A 873 -3.12 8.51 -13.26
C GLN A 873 -3.44 9.88 -13.86
N ILE A 874 -3.91 10.79 -13.01
CA ILE A 874 -4.29 12.17 -13.36
C ILE A 874 -3.42 13.18 -12.59
N PRO A 875 -3.31 14.44 -13.07
CA PRO A 875 -2.50 15.46 -12.42
C PRO A 875 -2.99 15.76 -10.99
N PRO A 876 -2.08 16.08 -10.03
CA PRO A 876 -2.46 16.40 -8.65
C PRO A 876 -3.48 17.54 -8.53
N ALA A 877 -3.35 18.58 -9.37
CA ALA A 877 -4.30 19.70 -9.42
C ALA A 877 -5.74 19.27 -9.74
N VAL A 878 -5.91 18.15 -10.46
CA VAL A 878 -7.23 17.58 -10.75
C VAL A 878 -7.65 16.62 -9.63
N ARG A 879 -6.75 15.71 -9.23
CA ARG A 879 -6.99 14.67 -8.23
C ARG A 879 -7.45 15.22 -6.87
N HIS A 880 -6.86 16.34 -6.44
CA HIS A 880 -7.15 16.97 -5.16
C HIS A 880 -8.35 17.93 -5.23
N GLY A 881 -9.02 18.03 -6.38
CA GLY A 881 -10.20 18.88 -6.54
C GLY A 881 -11.35 18.43 -5.65
N LEU A 882 -11.83 19.31 -4.76
CA LEU A 882 -12.92 19.05 -3.83
C LEU A 882 -14.26 19.64 -4.30
N VAL A 883 -14.47 19.63 -5.62
CA VAL A 883 -15.62 20.25 -6.29
C VAL A 883 -16.42 19.22 -7.05
N ARG A 884 -17.73 19.46 -7.20
CA ARG A 884 -18.53 18.82 -8.24
C ARG A 884 -18.42 19.70 -9.49
N ALA A 885 -17.76 19.23 -10.54
CA ALA A 885 -17.47 19.97 -11.77
C ALA A 885 -18.46 19.65 -12.90
N THR A 886 -19.71 19.38 -12.53
CA THR A 886 -20.86 19.20 -13.42
C THR A 886 -21.60 20.52 -13.61
N PHE A 887 -22.53 20.56 -14.57
CA PHE A 887 -23.44 21.69 -14.79
C PHE A 887 -24.88 21.18 -14.78
N ASP A 888 -25.31 20.74 -13.59
CA ASP A 888 -26.48 19.87 -13.42
C ASP A 888 -27.42 20.31 -12.28
N ASP A 889 -27.25 21.50 -11.73
CA ASP A 889 -28.18 22.13 -10.80
C ASP A 889 -28.05 23.68 -10.83
N THR A 890 -29.05 24.38 -10.28
CA THR A 890 -29.13 25.85 -10.28
C THR A 890 -27.94 26.52 -9.60
N ARG A 891 -27.44 25.94 -8.50
CA ARG A 891 -26.31 26.48 -7.76
C ARG A 891 -25.03 26.34 -8.55
N GLN A 892 -24.82 25.21 -9.20
CA GLN A 892 -23.69 24.97 -10.07
C GLN A 892 -23.71 25.88 -11.29
N HIS A 893 -24.89 26.18 -11.85
CA HIS A 893 -25.02 27.20 -12.89
C HIS A 893 -24.52 28.56 -12.40
N ALA A 894 -24.96 28.99 -11.21
CA ALA A 894 -24.53 30.25 -10.61
C ALA A 894 -23.02 30.26 -10.30
N ARG A 895 -22.48 29.17 -9.76
CA ARG A 895 -21.05 29.01 -9.46
C ARG A 895 -20.21 29.09 -10.73
N TRP A 896 -20.64 28.43 -11.80
CA TRP A 896 -19.98 28.50 -13.11
C TRP A 896 -20.01 29.90 -13.71
N ARG A 897 -21.14 30.61 -13.63
CA ARG A 897 -21.24 32.01 -14.09
C ARG A 897 -20.26 32.91 -13.34
N ARG A 898 -20.08 32.71 -12.02
CA ARG A 898 -19.07 33.42 -11.22
C ARG A 898 -17.65 33.01 -11.58
N ALA A 899 -17.38 31.71 -11.76
CA ALA A 899 -16.06 31.16 -12.06
C ALA A 899 -15.54 31.58 -13.45
N ALA A 900 -16.41 31.59 -14.46
CA ALA A 900 -16.02 31.89 -15.84
C ALA A 900 -15.85 33.39 -16.11
N GLY A 901 -16.55 34.25 -15.36
CA GLY A 901 -16.57 35.69 -15.62
C GLY A 901 -17.04 35.99 -17.05
N ALA A 902 -16.17 36.62 -17.85
CA ALA A 902 -16.42 36.92 -19.27
C ALA A 902 -15.86 35.85 -20.24
N SER A 903 -15.13 34.85 -19.74
CA SER A 903 -14.50 33.80 -20.56
C SER A 903 -15.49 32.67 -20.87
N ASP A 904 -15.31 31.97 -21.99
CA ASP A 904 -16.10 30.77 -22.30
C ASP A 904 -15.64 29.62 -21.38
N PRO A 905 -16.49 29.10 -20.47
CA PRO A 905 -16.10 28.01 -19.59
C PRO A 905 -15.77 26.72 -20.35
N ALA A 906 -16.24 26.57 -21.59
CA ALA A 906 -15.96 25.40 -22.42
C ALA A 906 -14.50 25.32 -22.90
N THR A 907 -13.70 26.38 -22.78
CA THR A 907 -12.28 26.38 -23.19
C THR A 907 -11.32 26.05 -22.07
N LEU A 908 -11.78 26.00 -20.81
CA LEU A 908 -10.92 25.72 -19.66
C LEU A 908 -10.39 24.28 -19.70
N THR A 909 -9.13 24.11 -19.30
CA THR A 909 -8.60 22.80 -18.95
C THR A 909 -9.20 22.30 -17.64
N PRO A 910 -9.21 20.98 -17.36
CA PRO A 910 -9.74 20.46 -16.09
C PRO A 910 -9.11 21.08 -14.83
N ALA A 911 -7.81 21.36 -14.85
CA ALA A 911 -7.11 21.98 -13.72
C ALA A 911 -7.52 23.44 -13.49
N GLU A 912 -7.62 24.23 -14.57
CA GLU A 912 -8.09 25.62 -14.51
C GLU A 912 -9.55 25.70 -14.04
N ALA A 913 -10.39 24.79 -14.54
CA ALA A 913 -11.78 24.66 -14.14
C ALA A 913 -11.94 24.38 -12.63
N ILE A 914 -11.17 23.43 -12.09
CA ILE A 914 -11.18 23.14 -10.65
C ILE A 914 -10.76 24.35 -9.84
N ALA A 915 -9.66 25.02 -10.24
CA ALA A 915 -9.18 26.22 -9.56
C ALA A 915 -10.24 27.33 -9.56
N ALA A 916 -10.87 27.59 -10.71
CA ALA A 916 -11.92 28.60 -10.86
C ALA A 916 -13.16 28.28 -10.03
N LEU A 917 -13.64 27.03 -10.06
CA LEU A 917 -14.78 26.59 -9.25
C LEU A 917 -14.51 26.66 -7.75
N THR A 918 -13.28 26.34 -7.35
CA THR A 918 -12.86 26.40 -5.94
C THR A 918 -12.83 27.85 -5.46
N ALA A 919 -12.30 28.77 -6.28
CA ALA A 919 -12.30 30.20 -6.00
C ALA A 919 -13.71 30.80 -5.98
N ALA A 920 -14.63 30.30 -6.82
CA ALA A 920 -16.01 30.76 -6.90
C ALA A 920 -16.96 30.12 -5.87
N ASN A 921 -16.43 29.36 -4.90
CA ASN A 921 -17.17 28.69 -3.84
C ASN A 921 -17.66 29.67 -2.75
N ASP A 922 -18.55 30.57 -3.18
CA ASP A 922 -19.14 31.64 -2.39
C ASP A 922 -20.66 31.63 -2.47
N ASP A 923 -21.26 30.50 -2.11
CA ASP A 923 -22.70 30.33 -2.26
C ASP A 923 -23.50 31.09 -1.18
N PRO A 924 -24.65 31.67 -1.56
CA PRO A 924 -25.46 32.52 -0.67
C PRO A 924 -26.24 31.73 0.39
N LEU A 925 -26.39 30.42 0.22
CA LEU A 925 -27.03 29.51 1.17
C LEU A 925 -26.13 28.29 1.41
N PRO A 926 -26.27 27.56 2.54
CA PRO A 926 -25.61 26.28 2.72
C PRO A 926 -26.19 25.21 1.76
N VAL A 927 -25.47 24.08 1.60
CA VAL A 927 -25.96 22.87 0.89
C VAL A 927 -26.25 21.72 1.86
N GLU A 928 -25.76 21.82 3.09
CA GLU A 928 -26.03 20.87 4.16
C GLU A 928 -26.49 21.63 5.40
N LEU A 929 -27.65 21.24 5.93
CA LEU A 929 -28.18 21.68 7.20
C LEU A 929 -28.04 20.55 8.21
N VAL A 930 -27.35 20.78 9.32
CA VAL A 930 -27.40 19.92 10.51
C VAL A 930 -28.34 20.58 11.51
N LEU A 931 -29.38 19.87 11.92
CA LEU A 931 -30.42 20.40 12.80
C LEU A 931 -30.57 19.53 14.05
N GLU A 932 -30.39 20.15 15.21
CA GLU A 932 -30.70 19.56 16.50
C GLU A 932 -32.18 19.80 16.83
N LEU A 933 -32.96 18.74 17.03
CA LEU A 933 -34.39 18.87 17.38
C LEU A 933 -34.64 18.98 18.88
N THR A 934 -33.78 18.36 19.69
CA THR A 934 -33.92 18.26 21.13
C THR A 934 -32.55 18.04 21.76
N THR A 935 -32.38 18.39 23.04
CA THR A 935 -31.23 17.98 23.84
C THR A 935 -31.50 16.73 24.69
N ARG A 936 -32.69 16.12 24.55
CA ARG A 936 -33.06 14.89 25.27
C ARG A 936 -32.31 13.69 24.68
N ARG A 937 -31.66 12.91 25.55
CA ARG A 937 -30.97 11.66 25.21
C ARG A 937 -30.93 10.75 26.44
N ASP A 938 -31.29 9.49 26.25
CA ASP A 938 -31.44 8.50 27.33
C ASP A 938 -30.14 7.72 27.64
N CYS A 939 -29.01 8.14 27.07
CA CYS A 939 -27.69 7.56 27.26
C CYS A 939 -26.60 8.64 27.35
N THR A 940 -25.39 8.23 27.67
CA THR A 940 -24.20 9.10 27.74
C THR A 940 -23.47 9.24 26.39
N GLY A 941 -24.02 8.67 25.31
CA GLY A 941 -23.34 8.45 24.03
C GLY A 941 -23.21 9.64 23.05
N PHE A 942 -22.37 9.36 22.04
CA PHE A 942 -22.06 10.04 20.77
C PHE A 942 -21.70 11.55 20.77
N LEU A 943 -22.47 12.43 21.42
CA LEU A 943 -22.30 13.90 21.37
C LEU A 943 -22.56 14.62 22.70
N ARG A 944 -22.87 13.90 23.78
CA ARG A 944 -23.17 14.51 25.07
C ARG A 944 -21.87 14.85 25.80
N THR A 945 -21.50 16.14 25.83
CA THR A 945 -20.50 16.64 26.78
C THR A 945 -21.13 16.70 28.19
N PRO A 946 -20.33 16.67 29.28
CA PRO A 946 -20.85 16.80 30.64
C PRO A 946 -21.66 18.09 30.87
N ASP A 947 -21.38 19.13 30.08
CA ASP A 947 -21.93 20.49 30.20
C ASP A 947 -22.93 20.86 29.07
N VAL A 948 -23.67 19.89 28.50
CA VAL A 948 -24.72 20.23 27.52
C VAL A 948 -25.82 21.04 28.22
N ASP A 949 -25.86 22.34 27.91
CA ASP A 949 -26.97 23.22 28.29
C ASP A 949 -28.30 22.63 27.79
N THR A 950 -29.24 22.40 28.71
CA THR A 950 -30.60 22.01 28.38
C THR A 950 -31.27 23.13 27.57
N ARG A 951 -31.51 22.88 26.28
CA ARG A 951 -32.20 23.81 25.38
C ARG A 951 -33.64 23.36 25.14
N PRO A 952 -34.58 24.28 24.87
CA PRO A 952 -35.92 23.90 24.46
C PRO A 952 -35.90 23.08 23.16
N ASP A 953 -36.91 22.22 23.01
CA ASP A 953 -37.14 21.47 21.77
C ASP A 953 -37.51 22.43 20.61
N ALA A 954 -37.06 22.08 19.41
CA ALA A 954 -37.35 22.86 18.22
C ALA A 954 -38.80 22.66 17.77
N THR A 955 -39.57 23.73 17.61
CA THR A 955 -40.95 23.63 17.12
C THR A 955 -41.00 23.71 15.59
N LEU A 956 -41.97 23.03 14.97
CA LEU A 956 -42.17 23.13 13.52
C LEU A 956 -42.47 24.58 13.08
N GLU A 957 -43.13 25.36 13.92
CA GLU A 957 -43.39 26.79 13.68
C GLU A 957 -42.09 27.57 13.49
N ASN A 958 -41.10 27.36 14.37
CA ASN A 958 -39.80 28.03 14.30
C ASN A 958 -38.93 27.52 13.15
N LEU A 959 -39.08 26.25 12.78
CA LEU A 959 -38.28 25.62 11.71
C LEU A 959 -38.83 25.86 10.31
N ARG A 960 -40.12 26.15 10.16
CA ARG A 960 -40.77 26.26 8.85
C ARG A 960 -40.11 27.30 7.93
N PRO A 961 -39.82 28.55 8.37
CA PRO A 961 -39.15 29.52 7.51
C PRO A 961 -37.77 29.05 7.05
N LEU A 962 -37.00 28.43 7.95
CA LEU A 962 -35.69 27.84 7.64
C LEU A 962 -35.81 26.75 6.57
N LEU A 963 -36.76 25.83 6.72
CA LEU A 963 -36.98 24.73 5.78
C LEU A 963 -37.46 25.22 4.42
N GLU A 964 -38.37 26.20 4.38
CA GLU A 964 -38.90 26.78 3.14
C GLU A 964 -37.84 27.57 2.37
N GLU A 965 -37.05 28.42 3.05
CA GLU A 965 -35.97 29.19 2.41
C GLU A 965 -34.89 28.27 1.83
N LEU A 966 -34.46 27.26 2.60
CA LEU A 966 -33.44 26.31 2.16
C LEU A 966 -33.97 25.33 1.11
N GLY A 967 -35.20 24.85 1.25
CA GLY A 967 -35.82 23.92 0.32
C GLY A 967 -36.09 24.56 -1.05
N ALA A 968 -36.36 25.87 -1.10
CA ALA A 968 -36.48 26.62 -2.35
C ALA A 968 -35.20 26.63 -3.21
N ALA A 969 -34.01 26.40 -2.61
CA ALA A 969 -32.77 26.25 -3.37
C ALA A 969 -32.72 24.95 -4.20
N GLY A 970 -33.51 23.94 -3.81
CA GLY A 970 -33.70 22.70 -4.57
C GLY A 970 -32.53 21.72 -4.54
N ASP A 971 -31.53 21.93 -3.68
CA ASP A 971 -30.33 21.09 -3.58
C ASP A 971 -29.84 20.84 -2.15
N VAL A 972 -30.56 21.36 -1.14
CA VAL A 972 -30.17 21.28 0.27
C VAL A 972 -30.51 19.93 0.87
N ARG A 973 -29.57 19.40 1.65
CA ARG A 973 -29.69 18.14 2.42
C ARG A 973 -29.83 18.45 3.90
N LEU A 974 -30.66 17.71 4.60
CA LEU A 974 -30.90 17.83 6.04
C LEU A 974 -30.34 16.62 6.78
N THR A 975 -29.54 16.85 7.81
CA THR A 975 -29.14 15.85 8.80
C THR A 975 -29.75 16.22 10.15
N LEU A 976 -30.63 15.38 10.69
CA LEU A 976 -31.13 15.48 12.05
C LEU A 976 -30.10 14.84 12.99
N ALA A 977 -29.37 15.67 13.73
CA ALA A 977 -28.33 15.26 14.66
C ALA A 977 -28.02 16.37 15.68
N GLY A 978 -27.46 16.01 16.83
CA GLY A 978 -27.06 16.97 17.86
C GLY A 978 -26.79 16.29 19.19
N ALA A 979 -26.85 17.06 20.29
CA ALA A 979 -26.65 16.55 21.64
C ALA A 979 -27.77 15.58 22.08
N GLY A 980 -29.00 15.76 21.58
CA GLY A 980 -30.12 14.85 21.81
C GLY A 980 -30.32 13.80 20.71
N ASP A 981 -31.11 12.76 21.00
CA ASP A 981 -31.60 11.83 19.97
C ASP A 981 -32.84 12.44 19.29
N PRO A 982 -32.82 12.68 17.96
CA PRO A 982 -33.96 13.26 17.25
C PRO A 982 -35.25 12.43 17.38
N LEU A 983 -35.18 11.12 17.60
CA LEU A 983 -36.37 10.28 17.75
C LEU A 983 -37.12 10.49 19.07
N LEU A 984 -36.50 11.16 20.05
CA LEU A 984 -37.18 11.56 21.29
C LEU A 984 -38.03 12.81 21.11
N HIS A 985 -37.84 13.57 20.03
CA HIS A 985 -38.67 14.72 19.70
C HIS A 985 -40.10 14.28 19.29
N PRO A 986 -41.17 14.78 19.92
CA PRO A 986 -42.53 14.27 19.68
C PRO A 986 -43.00 14.42 18.23
N GLU A 987 -42.53 15.46 17.53
CA GLU A 987 -42.93 15.79 16.15
C GLU A 987 -41.84 15.50 15.09
N PHE A 988 -40.84 14.68 15.39
CA PHE A 988 -39.72 14.42 14.48
C PHE A 988 -40.19 14.01 13.07
N ASP A 989 -41.20 13.15 12.98
CA ASP A 989 -41.73 12.63 11.72
C ASP A 989 -42.50 13.68 10.92
N THR A 990 -43.21 14.59 11.61
CA THR A 990 -43.87 15.74 10.97
C THR A 990 -42.85 16.74 10.44
N ILE A 991 -41.75 16.96 11.16
CA ILE A 991 -40.66 17.83 10.71
C ILE A 991 -39.98 17.26 9.47
N ILE A 992 -39.73 15.95 9.42
CA ILE A 992 -39.17 15.28 8.23
C ILE A 992 -40.11 15.47 7.02
N ARG A 993 -41.41 15.21 7.19
CA ARG A 993 -42.40 15.42 6.11
C ARG A 993 -42.48 16.88 5.66
N ALA A 994 -42.36 17.83 6.59
CA ALA A 994 -42.32 19.25 6.28
C ALA A 994 -41.06 19.63 5.50
N ALA A 995 -39.90 19.06 5.82
CA ALA A 995 -38.66 19.25 5.06
C ALA A 995 -38.81 18.76 3.62
N HIS A 996 -39.40 17.58 3.40
CA HIS A 996 -39.68 17.07 2.05
C HIS A 996 -40.64 17.98 1.28
N ALA A 997 -41.72 18.43 1.94
CA ALA A 997 -42.70 19.33 1.34
C ALA A 997 -42.09 20.70 0.96
N ALA A 998 -41.09 21.16 1.73
CA ALA A 998 -40.36 22.39 1.45
C ALA A 998 -39.36 22.28 0.29
N GLY A 999 -39.03 21.07 -0.17
CA GLY A 999 -38.09 20.84 -1.28
C GLY A 999 -36.67 20.44 -0.84
N ILE A 1000 -36.46 20.08 0.43
CA ILE A 1000 -35.21 19.47 0.89
C ILE A 1000 -35.02 18.13 0.16
N VAL A 1001 -33.89 17.98 -0.52
CA VAL A 1001 -33.69 16.87 -1.47
C VAL A 1001 -33.28 15.57 -0.80
N GLY A 1002 -32.94 15.58 0.48
CA GLY A 1002 -32.73 14.37 1.25
C GLY A 1002 -32.59 14.62 2.75
N VAL A 1003 -33.09 13.68 3.53
CA VAL A 1003 -33.09 13.68 5.00
C VAL A 1003 -32.31 12.48 5.52
N HIS A 1004 -31.37 12.77 6.41
CA HIS A 1004 -30.57 11.82 7.16
C HIS A 1004 -30.87 11.97 8.66
N VAL A 1005 -31.10 10.85 9.35
CA VAL A 1005 -31.36 10.81 10.79
C VAL A 1005 -30.22 10.09 11.49
N ARG A 1006 -29.54 10.72 12.44
CA ARG A 1006 -28.58 10.08 13.35
C ARG A 1006 -29.26 9.81 14.70
N THR A 1007 -29.31 8.56 15.13
CA THR A 1007 -30.16 8.11 16.26
C THR A 1007 -29.51 7.00 17.07
N ASP A 1008 -29.80 6.93 18.38
CA ASP A 1008 -29.40 5.80 19.24
C ASP A 1008 -30.33 4.58 19.01
N LEU A 1009 -31.51 4.81 18.42
CA LEU A 1009 -32.46 3.80 17.93
C LEU A 1009 -33.02 2.90 19.05
N ARG A 1010 -33.31 3.48 20.21
CA ARG A 1010 -33.73 2.78 21.44
C ARG A 1010 -35.25 2.71 21.67
N GLY A 1011 -36.06 3.04 20.68
CA GLY A 1011 -37.54 3.04 20.78
C GLY A 1011 -38.20 1.67 20.58
N ASP A 1012 -39.53 1.66 20.59
CA ASP A 1012 -40.36 0.49 20.28
C ASP A 1012 -40.64 0.37 18.77
N GLU A 1013 -41.30 -0.72 18.35
CA GLU A 1013 -41.69 -0.92 16.95
C GLU A 1013 -42.61 0.20 16.42
N THR A 1014 -43.44 0.79 17.28
CA THR A 1014 -44.29 1.94 16.92
C THR A 1014 -43.45 3.12 16.45
N LEU A 1015 -42.39 3.45 17.19
CA LEU A 1015 -41.45 4.50 16.82
C LEU A 1015 -40.70 4.17 15.52
N MET A 1016 -40.28 2.91 15.34
CA MET A 1016 -39.61 2.48 14.10
C MET A 1016 -40.53 2.63 12.87
N ASN A 1017 -41.80 2.26 13.01
CA ASN A 1017 -42.79 2.42 11.94
C ASN A 1017 -43.07 3.90 11.64
N ARG A 1018 -43.12 4.77 12.66
CA ARG A 1018 -43.20 6.23 12.46
C ARG A 1018 -41.99 6.77 11.70
N LEU A 1019 -40.78 6.31 12.03
CA LEU A 1019 -39.55 6.69 11.33
C LEU A 1019 -39.61 6.28 9.85
N LEU A 1020 -39.98 5.04 9.55
CA LEU A 1020 -40.11 4.57 8.16
C LEU A 1020 -41.20 5.34 7.39
N ALA A 1021 -42.35 5.62 8.02
CA ALA A 1021 -43.44 6.37 7.42
C ALA A 1021 -43.11 7.85 7.15
N SER A 1022 -42.08 8.39 7.80
CA SER A 1022 -41.55 9.73 7.49
C SER A 1022 -40.62 9.75 6.27
N GLU A 1023 -40.27 8.57 5.73
CA GLU A 1023 -39.46 8.36 4.52
C GLU A 1023 -38.04 8.98 4.50
N PRO A 1024 -37.22 8.92 5.58
CA PRO A 1024 -35.84 9.38 5.48
C PRO A 1024 -35.06 8.59 4.43
N GLU A 1025 -34.05 9.20 3.82
CA GLU A 1025 -33.15 8.49 2.89
C GLU A 1025 -32.09 7.66 3.60
N VAL A 1026 -31.60 8.15 4.75
CA VAL A 1026 -30.54 7.51 5.51
C VAL A 1026 -30.88 7.56 7.00
N VAL A 1027 -30.71 6.42 7.67
CA VAL A 1027 -30.78 6.29 9.12
C VAL A 1027 -29.43 5.76 9.60
N SER A 1028 -28.67 6.62 10.26
CA SER A 1028 -27.42 6.24 10.92
C SER A 1028 -27.68 5.89 12.37
N VAL A 1029 -27.16 4.73 12.78
CA VAL A 1029 -27.40 4.13 14.08
C VAL A 1029 -26.12 4.20 14.90
N GLU A 1030 -26.16 4.96 15.99
CA GLU A 1030 -25.06 5.05 16.94
C GLU A 1030 -24.99 3.75 17.74
N LEU A 1031 -24.11 2.83 17.31
CA LEU A 1031 -24.02 1.48 17.90
C LEU A 1031 -22.73 1.27 18.70
N HIS A 1032 -21.59 1.70 18.16
CA HIS A 1032 -20.26 1.75 18.80
C HIS A 1032 -19.77 0.47 19.52
N ALA A 1033 -20.40 -0.67 19.28
CA ALA A 1033 -20.12 -1.94 19.93
C ALA A 1033 -20.62 -3.11 19.08
N ASP A 1034 -20.01 -4.27 19.26
CA ASP A 1034 -20.34 -5.54 18.62
C ASP A 1034 -20.83 -6.59 19.65
N ALA A 1035 -20.80 -6.25 20.94
CA ALA A 1035 -21.29 -7.02 22.08
C ALA A 1035 -22.02 -6.14 23.15
N PRO A 1036 -22.92 -6.72 23.97
CA PRO A 1036 -23.65 -5.99 25.01
C PRO A 1036 -22.77 -5.29 26.04
N GLU A 1037 -21.69 -5.92 26.51
CA GLU A 1037 -20.81 -5.40 27.56
C GLU A 1037 -20.10 -4.12 27.10
N THR A 1038 -19.60 -4.13 25.86
CA THR A 1038 -18.95 -2.97 25.24
C THR A 1038 -19.96 -1.86 24.96
N TYR A 1039 -21.20 -2.20 24.60
CA TYR A 1039 -22.27 -1.23 24.44
C TYR A 1039 -22.60 -0.54 25.77
N GLU A 1040 -22.75 -1.31 26.85
CA GLU A 1040 -23.00 -0.77 28.19
C GLU A 1040 -21.86 0.14 28.64
N ALA A 1041 -20.60 -0.23 28.38
CA ALA A 1041 -19.44 0.61 28.64
C ALA A 1041 -19.47 1.93 27.84
N ALA A 1042 -19.87 1.88 26.57
CA ALA A 1042 -19.90 3.05 25.69
C ALA A 1042 -21.10 3.99 25.93
N PHE A 1043 -22.26 3.45 26.29
CA PHE A 1043 -23.54 4.20 26.40
C PHE A 1043 -24.07 4.34 27.83
N GLY A 1044 -23.45 3.68 28.81
CA GLY A 1044 -23.87 3.67 30.22
C GLY A 1044 -25.15 2.88 30.50
N THR A 1045 -25.58 2.03 29.57
CA THR A 1045 -26.87 1.30 29.63
C THR A 1045 -26.85 0.07 28.74
N ASP A 1046 -27.40 -1.05 29.22
CA ASP A 1046 -27.57 -2.26 28.41
C ASP A 1046 -28.86 -2.17 27.54
N ALA A 1047 -28.68 -1.84 26.26
CA ALA A 1047 -29.74 -1.83 25.26
C ALA A 1047 -29.34 -2.44 23.91
N TYR A 1048 -28.17 -3.08 23.83
CA TYR A 1048 -27.57 -3.53 22.58
C TYR A 1048 -28.50 -4.44 21.77
N LEU A 1049 -29.04 -5.48 22.41
CA LEU A 1049 -29.92 -6.44 21.74
C LEU A 1049 -31.23 -5.79 21.24
N ALA A 1050 -31.76 -4.81 21.96
CA ALA A 1050 -32.95 -4.07 21.56
C ALA A 1050 -32.66 -3.19 20.34
N VAL A 1051 -31.53 -2.48 20.33
CA VAL A 1051 -31.10 -1.67 19.18
C VAL A 1051 -30.86 -2.55 17.95
N VAL A 1052 -30.19 -3.70 18.10
CA VAL A 1052 -30.00 -4.67 17.01
C VAL A 1052 -31.34 -5.21 16.50
N ALA A 1053 -32.30 -5.49 17.37
CA ALA A 1053 -33.65 -5.90 16.96
C ALA A 1053 -34.37 -4.79 16.17
N ASN A 1054 -34.21 -3.52 16.57
CA ASN A 1054 -34.74 -2.37 15.83
C ASN A 1054 -34.07 -2.22 14.45
N VAL A 1055 -32.76 -2.43 14.34
CA VAL A 1055 -32.08 -2.47 13.03
C VAL A 1055 -32.66 -3.56 12.15
N GLN A 1056 -32.89 -4.76 12.70
CA GLN A 1056 -33.53 -5.86 11.96
C GLN A 1056 -34.96 -5.52 11.53
N HIS A 1057 -35.72 -4.82 12.37
CA HIS A 1057 -37.06 -4.34 12.04
C HIS A 1057 -37.03 -3.37 10.85
N LEU A 1058 -36.18 -2.34 10.91
CA LEU A 1058 -36.00 -1.41 9.81
C LEU A 1058 -35.59 -2.12 8.50
N LEU A 1059 -34.74 -3.15 8.57
CA LEU A 1059 -34.33 -3.91 7.40
C LEU A 1059 -35.47 -4.70 6.74
N ARG A 1060 -36.40 -5.23 7.54
CA ARG A 1060 -37.55 -5.99 7.05
C ARG A 1060 -38.60 -5.07 6.44
N GLU A 1061 -38.87 -3.95 7.09
CA GLU A 1061 -40.02 -3.09 6.77
C GLU A 1061 -39.68 -1.92 5.83
N ARG A 1062 -38.40 -1.64 5.57
CA ARG A 1062 -37.98 -0.58 4.63
C ARG A 1062 -38.50 -0.83 3.20
N ARG A 1063 -38.71 0.26 2.46
CA ARG A 1063 -39.23 0.24 1.09
C ARG A 1063 -38.22 -0.40 0.12
N HIS A 1064 -38.51 -1.62 -0.32
CA HIS A 1064 -37.74 -2.30 -1.37
C HIS A 1064 -37.95 -1.64 -2.74
N LEU A 1065 -36.88 -1.43 -3.50
CA LEU A 1065 -36.91 -0.80 -4.82
C LEU A 1065 -36.54 -1.76 -5.95
N ALA A 1066 -35.42 -2.48 -5.83
CA ALA A 1066 -34.91 -3.37 -6.88
C ALA A 1066 -33.92 -4.41 -6.33
N GLY A 1067 -33.71 -5.49 -7.08
CA GLY A 1067 -32.78 -6.56 -6.71
C GLY A 1067 -33.42 -7.68 -5.87
N PRO A 1068 -32.61 -8.54 -5.23
CA PRO A 1068 -33.13 -9.62 -4.38
C PRO A 1068 -33.73 -9.06 -3.08
N VAL A 1069 -34.82 -9.68 -2.63
CA VAL A 1069 -35.47 -9.33 -1.35
C VAL A 1069 -34.51 -9.56 -0.18
N GLY A 1070 -34.56 -8.68 0.81
CA GLY A 1070 -33.73 -8.75 2.02
C GLY A 1070 -32.53 -7.80 1.95
N THR A 1071 -31.39 -8.27 2.46
CA THR A 1071 -30.22 -7.40 2.63
C THR A 1071 -29.48 -7.12 1.32
N GLY A 1072 -29.64 -7.93 0.27
CA GLY A 1072 -28.91 -7.78 -0.99
C GLY A 1072 -29.49 -6.78 -1.99
N GLY A 1073 -30.74 -6.35 -1.83
CA GLY A 1073 -31.43 -5.43 -2.74
C GLY A 1073 -31.22 -3.95 -2.43
N PHE A 1074 -31.60 -3.09 -3.36
CA PHE A 1074 -31.74 -1.65 -3.17
C PHE A 1074 -33.04 -1.34 -2.43
N ALA A 1075 -32.95 -0.61 -1.32
CA ALA A 1075 -34.09 -0.24 -0.50
C ALA A 1075 -33.80 1.08 0.25
N LEU A 1076 -34.86 1.77 0.69
CA LEU A 1076 -34.77 3.01 1.47
C LEU A 1076 -35.60 2.92 2.77
N PRO A 1077 -35.09 3.44 3.91
CA PRO A 1077 -33.80 4.13 4.06
C PRO A 1077 -32.58 3.20 3.93
N TRP A 1078 -31.44 3.80 3.62
CA TRP A 1078 -30.15 3.19 3.93
C TRP A 1078 -29.95 3.16 5.44
N ILE A 1079 -29.55 2.01 5.99
CA ILE A 1079 -29.29 1.85 7.42
C ILE A 1079 -27.78 1.75 7.59
N VAL A 1080 -27.19 2.66 8.37
CA VAL A 1080 -25.74 2.83 8.48
C VAL A 1080 -25.30 2.75 9.94
N PRO A 1081 -24.71 1.63 10.40
CA PRO A 1081 -24.16 1.54 11.75
C PRO A 1081 -22.89 2.38 11.87
N HIS A 1082 -22.77 3.12 12.97
CA HIS A 1082 -21.63 3.95 13.29
C HIS A 1082 -20.80 3.36 14.44
N PHE A 1083 -19.48 3.34 14.24
CA PHE A 1083 -18.48 2.94 15.21
C PHE A 1083 -17.54 4.10 15.48
N GLN A 1084 -17.65 4.69 16.67
CA GLN A 1084 -16.72 5.71 17.10
C GLN A 1084 -15.52 5.04 17.78
N ARG A 1085 -14.31 5.33 17.31
CA ARG A 1085 -13.07 4.75 17.84
C ARG A 1085 -12.83 5.25 19.27
N ARG A 1086 -12.92 4.34 20.25
CA ARG A 1086 -12.64 4.61 21.66
C ARG A 1086 -11.82 3.47 22.25
N ALA A 1087 -11.10 3.73 23.34
CA ALA A 1087 -10.20 2.73 23.91
C ALA A 1087 -10.94 1.46 24.36
N GLU A 1088 -12.14 1.65 24.92
CA GLU A 1088 -13.01 0.61 25.46
C GLU A 1088 -13.62 -0.30 24.39
N ASN A 1089 -13.85 0.20 23.17
CA ASN A 1089 -14.50 -0.58 22.10
C ASN A 1089 -13.54 -0.99 20.97
N PHE A 1090 -12.35 -0.40 20.88
CA PHE A 1090 -11.39 -0.64 19.80
C PHE A 1090 -11.08 -2.13 19.51
N PRO A 1091 -11.01 -3.04 20.52
CA PRO A 1091 -10.84 -4.47 20.26
C PRO A 1091 -11.93 -5.11 19.37
N GLU A 1092 -13.13 -4.53 19.30
CA GLU A 1092 -14.27 -5.01 18.52
C GLU A 1092 -14.37 -4.37 17.13
N LEU A 1093 -13.47 -3.43 16.78
CA LEU A 1093 -13.55 -2.64 15.55
C LEU A 1093 -13.64 -3.52 14.29
N GLU A 1094 -12.81 -4.56 14.22
CA GLU A 1094 -12.81 -5.49 13.09
C GLU A 1094 -14.12 -6.27 12.99
N THR A 1095 -14.56 -6.89 14.09
CA THR A 1095 -15.75 -7.74 14.09
C THR A 1095 -17.00 -6.92 13.80
N PHE A 1096 -17.10 -5.72 14.35
CA PHE A 1096 -18.14 -4.75 14.02
C PHE A 1096 -18.14 -4.42 12.53
N PHE A 1097 -17.00 -3.96 12.01
CA PHE A 1097 -16.94 -3.42 10.66
C PHE A 1097 -17.22 -4.50 9.62
N ASP A 1098 -16.65 -5.70 9.77
CA ASP A 1098 -16.89 -6.81 8.86
C ASP A 1098 -18.33 -7.32 8.93
N ARG A 1099 -18.93 -7.41 10.12
CA ARG A 1099 -20.33 -7.84 10.31
C ARG A 1099 -21.29 -6.90 9.59
N TRP A 1100 -21.20 -5.61 9.85
CA TRP A 1100 -22.13 -4.62 9.31
C TRP A 1100 -21.89 -4.35 7.83
N LEU A 1101 -20.64 -4.37 7.37
CA LEU A 1101 -20.34 -4.28 5.94
C LEU A 1101 -20.86 -5.51 5.17
N HIS A 1102 -20.80 -6.70 5.78
CA HIS A 1102 -21.42 -7.90 5.20
C HIS A 1102 -22.96 -7.78 5.14
N LEU A 1103 -23.61 -7.45 6.26
CA LEU A 1103 -25.06 -7.42 6.38
C LEU A 1103 -25.71 -6.26 5.61
N LEU A 1104 -25.12 -5.07 5.67
CA LEU A 1104 -25.73 -3.83 5.17
C LEU A 1104 -25.00 -3.23 3.98
N GLY A 1105 -23.75 -3.63 3.74
CA GLY A 1105 -22.91 -3.06 2.67
C GLY A 1105 -22.27 -1.75 3.05
N THR A 1106 -22.54 -1.26 4.24
CA THR A 1106 -22.06 0.02 4.72
C THR A 1106 -21.96 -0.02 6.23
N ALA A 1107 -20.92 0.60 6.74
CA ALA A 1107 -20.67 0.87 8.15
C ALA A 1107 -19.69 2.04 8.18
N VAL A 1108 -19.78 2.90 9.19
CA VAL A 1108 -18.90 4.06 9.32
C VAL A 1108 -18.03 3.87 10.56
N ILE A 1109 -16.73 4.04 10.38
CA ILE A 1109 -15.79 4.21 11.49
C ILE A 1109 -15.52 5.71 11.59
N GLU A 1110 -15.56 6.31 12.78
CA GLU A 1110 -15.26 7.74 12.93
C GLU A 1110 -14.43 8.02 14.19
N SER A 1111 -13.79 9.19 14.20
CA SER A 1111 -13.08 9.69 15.37
C SER A 1111 -14.06 10.23 16.41
N PRO A 1112 -13.70 10.22 17.71
CA PRO A 1112 -14.52 10.83 18.74
C PRO A 1112 -14.59 12.36 18.59
N PRO A 1113 -15.63 13.01 19.17
CA PRO A 1113 -15.78 14.47 19.07
C PRO A 1113 -14.61 15.20 19.75
N PRO A 1114 -14.30 16.46 19.35
CA PRO A 1114 -13.12 17.18 19.84
C PRO A 1114 -12.94 17.24 21.36
N ALA A 1115 -14.02 17.40 22.12
CA ALA A 1115 -13.98 17.41 23.59
C ALA A 1115 -13.46 16.09 24.20
N ALA A 1116 -13.69 14.96 23.52
CA ALA A 1116 -13.22 13.64 23.94
C ALA A 1116 -11.85 13.26 23.35
N LEU A 1117 -11.34 14.02 22.37
CA LEU A 1117 -10.01 13.76 21.77
C LEU A 1117 -8.88 13.99 22.77
N ALA A 1118 -9.00 15.00 23.63
CA ALA A 1118 -7.92 15.40 24.55
C ALA A 1118 -7.56 14.31 25.58
N SER A 1119 -8.51 13.42 25.90
CA SER A 1119 -8.34 12.31 26.83
C SER A 1119 -8.21 10.95 26.15
N SER A 1120 -8.30 10.87 24.82
CA SER A 1120 -8.19 9.60 24.09
C SER A 1120 -6.75 9.06 24.11
N PRO A 1121 -6.54 7.80 24.49
CA PRO A 1121 -5.22 7.16 24.40
C PRO A 1121 -4.91 6.67 22.97
N LEU A 1122 -5.89 6.71 22.05
CA LEU A 1122 -5.72 6.28 20.67
C LEU A 1122 -5.27 7.43 19.78
N ILE A 1123 -4.43 7.12 18.79
CA ILE A 1123 -4.07 8.08 17.75
C ILE A 1123 -5.25 8.25 16.79
N GLU A 1124 -5.64 9.51 16.58
CA GLU A 1124 -6.67 9.87 15.63
C GLU A 1124 -6.04 10.38 14.32
N PRO A 1125 -6.50 9.89 13.15
CA PRO A 1125 -5.86 10.17 11.87
C PRO A 1125 -5.99 11.64 11.45
N GLY A 1126 -7.05 12.33 11.92
CA GLY A 1126 -7.28 13.76 11.70
C GLY A 1126 -7.69 14.11 10.28
N THR A 1127 -8.83 14.78 10.09
CA THR A 1127 -9.34 15.11 8.75
C THR A 1127 -8.44 16.16 8.05
N PRO A 1128 -8.10 16.01 6.76
CA PRO A 1128 -7.28 16.98 6.03
C PRO A 1128 -7.92 18.38 6.02
N VAL A 1129 -7.08 19.41 6.15
CA VAL A 1129 -7.52 20.81 6.25
C VAL A 1129 -8.45 21.21 5.10
N ALA A 1130 -8.12 20.86 3.85
CA ALA A 1130 -8.94 21.21 2.69
C ALA A 1130 -10.35 20.60 2.77
N VAL A 1131 -10.50 19.42 3.39
CA VAL A 1131 -11.79 18.77 3.62
C VAL A 1131 -12.58 19.48 4.71
N CYS A 1132 -11.92 19.89 5.80
CA CYS A 1132 -12.52 20.72 6.84
C CYS A 1132 -13.02 22.06 6.28
N ASP A 1133 -12.20 22.73 5.47
CA ASP A 1133 -12.55 24.01 4.83
C ASP A 1133 -13.75 23.85 3.88
N ARG A 1134 -13.79 22.77 3.09
CA ARG A 1134 -14.95 22.44 2.26
C ARG A 1134 -16.21 22.29 3.10
N ILE A 1135 -16.16 21.50 4.18
CA ILE A 1135 -17.31 21.27 5.07
C ILE A 1135 -17.76 22.59 5.71
N ALA A 1136 -16.83 23.40 6.22
CA ALA A 1136 -17.11 24.70 6.83
C ALA A 1136 -17.71 25.69 5.83
N ALA A 1137 -17.36 25.59 4.54
CA ALA A 1137 -17.90 26.41 3.48
C ALA A 1137 -19.28 25.95 2.96
N SER A 1138 -19.78 24.80 3.40
CA SER A 1138 -20.98 24.18 2.81
C SER A 1138 -22.07 23.80 3.83
N ARG A 1139 -21.71 23.73 5.12
CA ARG A 1139 -22.57 23.24 6.20
C ARG A 1139 -22.96 24.32 7.21
N LEU A 1140 -24.26 24.43 7.45
CA LEU A 1140 -24.88 25.20 8.52
C LEU A 1140 -25.33 24.24 9.63
N THR A 1141 -25.10 24.61 10.89
CA THR A 1141 -25.67 23.90 12.04
C THR A 1141 -26.62 24.83 12.80
N VAL A 1142 -27.80 24.31 13.14
CA VAL A 1142 -28.82 25.01 13.93
C VAL A 1142 -29.14 24.16 15.16
N LEU A 1143 -28.99 24.75 16.35
CA LEU A 1143 -29.31 24.11 17.63
C LEU A 1143 -30.83 24.12 17.89
N SER A 1144 -31.30 23.35 18.87
CA SER A 1144 -32.75 23.19 19.10
C SER A 1144 -33.48 24.47 19.52
N ASP A 1145 -32.76 25.46 20.05
CA ASP A 1145 -33.28 26.80 20.38
C ASP A 1145 -33.21 27.80 19.20
N GLY A 1146 -32.83 27.33 18.00
CA GLY A 1146 -32.66 28.14 16.80
C GLY A 1146 -31.30 28.83 16.68
N THR A 1147 -30.38 28.65 17.65
CA THR A 1147 -29.06 29.29 17.62
C THR A 1147 -28.14 28.69 16.55
N VAL A 1148 -27.40 29.55 15.85
CA VAL A 1148 -26.38 29.16 14.86
C VAL A 1148 -24.98 29.35 15.45
N PRO A 1149 -24.34 28.30 16.01
CA PRO A 1149 -23.04 28.42 16.66
C PRO A 1149 -21.93 28.68 15.63
N PHE A 1150 -20.90 29.42 16.03
CA PHE A 1150 -19.69 29.56 15.19
C PHE A 1150 -18.97 28.22 15.03
N ASP A 1151 -18.90 27.46 16.12
CA ASP A 1151 -18.31 26.14 16.25
C ASP A 1151 -19.36 25.17 16.82
N PRO A 1152 -19.92 24.25 16.02
CA PRO A 1152 -20.92 23.32 16.51
C PRO A 1152 -20.42 22.29 17.56
N ALA A 1153 -19.11 22.13 17.74
CA ALA A 1153 -18.53 21.25 18.76
C ALA A 1153 -18.26 22.00 20.07
N ASP A 1154 -18.26 23.33 20.04
CA ASP A 1154 -18.08 24.19 21.18
C ASP A 1154 -18.93 25.46 21.05
N ALA A 1155 -20.19 25.35 21.46
CA ALA A 1155 -21.14 26.46 21.47
C ALA A 1155 -20.71 27.63 22.38
N THR A 1156 -19.74 27.44 23.28
CA THR A 1156 -19.23 28.53 24.13
C THR A 1156 -18.42 29.57 23.37
N LYS A 1157 -17.96 29.24 22.14
CA LYS A 1157 -17.21 30.16 21.27
C LYS A 1157 -18.07 31.26 20.64
N GLY A 1158 -19.37 31.31 20.94
CA GLY A 1158 -20.32 32.29 20.43
C GLY A 1158 -21.13 31.79 19.23
N HIS A 1159 -22.03 32.64 18.74
CA HIS A 1159 -22.98 32.32 17.67
C HIS A 1159 -23.12 33.46 16.65
N ALA A 1160 -23.50 33.11 15.42
CA ALA A 1160 -23.77 34.06 14.34
C ALA A 1160 -25.13 34.76 14.46
N GLY A 1161 -26.06 34.18 15.22
CA GLY A 1161 -27.41 34.70 15.45
C GLY A 1161 -28.40 33.56 15.70
N ARG A 1162 -29.70 33.86 15.70
CA ARG A 1162 -30.77 32.85 15.79
C ARG A 1162 -31.64 32.86 14.54
N VAL A 1163 -32.15 31.68 14.20
CA VAL A 1163 -33.20 31.52 13.18
C VAL A 1163 -34.41 32.36 13.60
N GLY A 1164 -34.85 33.24 12.71
CA GLY A 1164 -35.93 34.21 12.96
C GLY A 1164 -35.46 35.66 13.17
N ASP A 1165 -34.18 35.89 13.46
CA ASP A 1165 -33.62 37.25 13.61
C ASP A 1165 -33.44 37.97 12.25
N GLY A 1166 -33.43 37.21 11.15
CA GLY A 1166 -33.22 37.68 9.77
C GLY A 1166 -33.38 36.53 8.77
N THR A 1167 -32.94 36.73 7.52
CA THR A 1167 -32.92 35.66 6.51
C THR A 1167 -31.81 34.65 6.80
N ILE A 1168 -31.97 33.41 6.33
CA ILE A 1168 -30.93 32.39 6.49
C ILE A 1168 -29.68 32.76 5.68
N ALA A 1169 -29.84 33.43 4.54
CA ALA A 1169 -28.72 33.98 3.78
C ALA A 1169 -27.86 34.97 4.59
N GLU A 1170 -28.47 35.86 5.39
CA GLU A 1170 -27.75 36.81 6.25
C GLU A 1170 -27.00 36.09 7.39
N LEU A 1171 -27.66 35.15 8.07
CA LEU A 1171 -27.02 34.34 9.12
C LEU A 1171 -25.84 33.53 8.56
N TRP A 1172 -26.01 32.97 7.37
CA TRP A 1172 -24.97 32.22 6.67
C TRP A 1172 -23.79 33.11 6.27
N ALA A 1173 -24.05 34.31 5.75
CA ALA A 1173 -23.02 35.28 5.43
C ALA A 1173 -22.21 35.69 6.68
N ALA A 1174 -22.89 36.01 7.79
CA ALA A 1174 -22.25 36.36 9.05
C ALA A 1174 -21.39 35.22 9.62
N LEU A 1175 -21.90 33.98 9.59
CA LEU A 1175 -21.14 32.79 10.01
C LEU A 1175 -19.87 32.60 9.17
N ARG A 1176 -19.96 32.79 7.85
CA ARG A 1176 -18.82 32.66 6.94
C ARG A 1176 -17.81 33.77 7.10
N GLU A 1177 -18.25 35.00 7.33
CA GLU A 1177 -17.37 36.13 7.63
C GLU A 1177 -16.58 35.87 8.92
N GLN A 1178 -17.23 35.39 9.98
CA GLN A 1178 -16.54 35.03 11.22
C GLN A 1178 -15.52 33.89 11.01
N ARG A 1179 -15.90 32.85 10.25
CA ARG A 1179 -15.01 31.73 9.88
C ARG A 1179 -13.80 32.19 9.05
N ARG A 1180 -13.91 33.29 8.29
CA ARG A 1180 -12.81 33.90 7.50
C ARG A 1180 -11.97 34.90 8.31
N GLY A 1181 -12.60 35.71 9.17
CA GLY A 1181 -12.00 36.85 9.87
C GLY A 1181 -11.20 36.50 11.13
N ALA A 1182 -11.44 35.33 11.74
CA ALA A 1182 -10.57 34.77 12.77
C ALA A 1182 -9.22 34.38 12.14
N GLY A 1183 -8.29 35.34 12.05
CA GLY A 1183 -6.92 35.12 11.57
C GLY A 1183 -6.29 33.93 12.28
N THR A 1184 -6.18 32.80 11.57
CA THR A 1184 -5.76 31.47 12.03
C THR A 1184 -5.24 31.39 13.49
N PRO A 1185 -6.07 31.04 14.50
CA PRO A 1185 -5.61 30.39 15.73
C PRO A 1185 -6.17 28.95 15.79
N PRO A 1186 -5.61 28.07 16.64
CA PRO A 1186 -5.28 26.69 16.28
C PRO A 1186 -6.46 26.02 15.58
N ARG A 1187 -6.29 25.76 14.28
CA ARG A 1187 -7.35 25.22 13.41
C ARG A 1187 -7.96 24.01 14.12
N PRO A 1188 -9.25 24.04 14.46
CA PRO A 1188 -9.84 22.95 15.22
C PRO A 1188 -9.72 21.66 14.40
N ARG A 1189 -9.16 20.63 15.03
CA ARG A 1189 -9.14 19.25 14.54
C ARG A 1189 -10.60 18.76 14.55
N TRP A 1190 -11.36 19.11 13.54
CA TRP A 1190 -12.72 18.63 13.36
C TRP A 1190 -12.70 17.22 12.74
N PRO A 1191 -13.45 16.25 13.30
CA PRO A 1191 -13.70 14.96 12.66
C PRO A 1191 -14.50 15.12 11.36
#